data_AF-A0A821QG67-F1
#
_entry.id   AF-A0A821QG67-F1
#
_cell.length_a   1.000
_cell.length_b   1.000
_cell.length_c   1.000
_cell.angle_alpha   90.00
_cell.angle_beta   90.00
_cell.angle_gamma   90.00
#
_symmetry.space_group_name_H-M   'P 1'
#
loop_
_entity.id
_entity.type
_entity.pdbx_description
1 polymer ?
#
loop_
_entity_poly.entity_id
_entity_poly.type
_entity_poly.pdbx_seq_one_letter_code
_entity_poly.pdbx_strand_id
1 'polypeptide(L)'
;MTDSQASSHCLSPMETSSSDIILSATHDNEFMHISIQPSQNEIRSPCDICCVVDTSGSMSDAAEIQNDKHEHYGLSQLDLVKHALKTIINSLQDQDRLSLISFSDKAKTLFKLTAMDEAGKTKALNEVEKLRSDGSTNLWDGLRTGLELLAKQQDSIRSISALFLLTDGCPTEIPEGGHLESLEKLKKKINFTCTINTFGFGYQLDSKLLEDISILGNAGSYAFIPDGGFVGTIFVNAISTLLTTTATNVQFLIHDVHIEDSDYTRWYSISKNKQGTLFDLGSITYGQSKDLLIPYSHQLSTQCNFTLTYNNARNIKKTIEFQVSNNLQQANPNLIRQQKFRLQFVHSVRTALEHMRQIKTNVTEDKQEHEEAINQIEKLENDMKSYADGTDKYIKDLFSDLTGQVKEAIGKMEWFKKWGVHFLPSLTRAHLLQFCNNFKDPGVQHYGKGLLFSQIRDEMDDIFCSLPAPKRTETDATIDMSVFHNASAGCFYGECTVRLMNGSLKLVKDVQPDDRLAPHGGMVKFVVKTICKNRKAKMVIVENNLIITAWHPIRANQQWIMPCTLVSSPNEISCEAVYNFALDQGHTVLVNDVECVTLGHGFQEDIVRHAYYGSQRVIKDLEKLNMQQKNGGIIEISEEMLQRKNKTGLVNGLQWQEILVQ
;
A
#
# COMPACT_ATOMS: atom_id res chain seq x y z
N MET A 1 21.30 -46.57 -41.21
CA MET A 1 22.50 -45.98 -40.56
C MET A 1 22.61 -44.57 -41.13
N THR A 2 21.99 -43.59 -40.46
CA THR A 2 22.61 -42.60 -39.52
C THR A 2 23.30 -41.48 -40.30
N ASP A 3 23.17 -40.17 -40.07
CA ASP A 3 22.56 -39.30 -39.05
C ASP A 3 22.53 -37.89 -39.69
N SER A 4 21.48 -37.06 -39.59
CA SER A 4 21.04 -36.23 -38.45
C SER A 4 22.07 -35.17 -37.98
N GLN A 5 21.83 -33.90 -38.33
CA GLN A 5 22.08 -32.72 -37.50
C GLN A 5 21.05 -31.65 -37.85
N ALA A 6 19.96 -31.61 -37.07
CA ALA A 6 19.01 -30.51 -37.05
C ALA A 6 19.54 -29.44 -36.09
N SER A 7 19.83 -28.26 -36.62
CA SER A 7 20.15 -27.07 -35.84
C SER A 7 18.89 -26.54 -35.16
N SER A 8 18.97 -26.38 -33.85
CA SER A 8 17.98 -25.77 -32.97
C SER A 8 17.65 -24.33 -33.39
N HIS A 9 16.45 -24.11 -33.95
CA HIS A 9 15.85 -22.79 -34.01
C HIS A 9 14.99 -22.59 -32.75
N CYS A 10 15.50 -21.80 -31.81
CA CYS A 10 14.65 -21.14 -30.81
C CYS A 10 13.67 -20.22 -31.54
N LEU A 11 12.37 -20.49 -31.43
CA LEU A 11 11.30 -19.64 -31.95
C LEU A 11 10.88 -18.62 -30.88
N SER A 12 10.81 -17.35 -31.29
CA SER A 12 10.45 -16.18 -30.47
C SER A 12 8.99 -16.20 -30.01
N PRO A 13 8.63 -15.50 -28.91
CA PRO A 13 7.24 -15.37 -28.45
C PRO A 13 6.33 -14.77 -29.54
N MET A 14 5.05 -15.16 -29.57
CA MET A 14 4.03 -14.46 -30.37
C MET A 14 3.60 -13.20 -29.60
N GLU A 15 4.41 -12.16 -29.69
CA GLU A 15 4.09 -10.82 -29.17
C GLU A 15 3.36 -10.02 -30.25
N THR A 16 2.21 -9.45 -29.92
CA THR A 16 1.64 -8.34 -30.69
C THR A 16 1.74 -7.07 -29.87
N SER A 17 2.22 -6.00 -30.49
CA SER A 17 2.47 -4.73 -29.84
C SER A 17 1.69 -3.60 -30.51
N SER A 18 1.20 -2.70 -29.68
CA SER A 18 0.96 -1.31 -30.05
C SER A 18 2.10 -0.46 -29.51
N SER A 19 2.14 0.84 -29.80
CA SER A 19 3.14 1.73 -29.15
C SER A 19 3.06 1.73 -27.62
N ASP A 20 1.89 1.36 -27.06
CA ASP A 20 1.55 1.62 -25.66
C ASP A 20 1.44 0.31 -24.82
N ILE A 21 1.04 -0.81 -25.43
CA ILE A 21 0.80 -2.11 -24.77
C ILE A 21 1.38 -3.28 -25.58
N ILE A 22 1.97 -4.25 -24.87
CA ILE A 22 2.45 -5.54 -25.36
C ILE A 22 1.54 -6.64 -24.80
N LEU A 23 1.05 -7.53 -25.67
CA LEU A 23 0.29 -8.71 -25.31
C LEU A 23 1.12 -9.97 -25.51
N SER A 24 1.09 -10.86 -24.53
CA SER A 24 1.69 -12.19 -24.65
C SER A 24 0.74 -13.26 -24.09
N ALA A 25 0.82 -14.43 -24.70
CA ALA A 25 0.10 -15.62 -24.25
C ALA A 25 1.08 -16.78 -24.10
N THR A 26 0.90 -17.51 -23.00
CA THR A 26 1.66 -18.72 -22.66
C THR A 26 0.69 -19.75 -22.10
N HIS A 27 1.11 -21.00 -21.97
CA HIS A 27 0.23 -22.03 -21.41
C HIS A 27 0.93 -23.10 -20.59
N ASP A 28 0.18 -23.77 -19.74
CA ASP A 28 0.54 -25.09 -19.23
C ASP A 28 -0.55 -26.12 -19.59
N ASN A 29 -0.65 -27.21 -18.82
CA ASN A 29 -1.65 -28.25 -19.07
C ASN A 29 -3.06 -27.87 -18.57
N GLU A 30 -3.15 -26.94 -17.63
CA GLU A 30 -4.40 -26.56 -16.95
C GLU A 30 -4.91 -25.18 -17.41
N PHE A 31 -4.00 -24.27 -17.76
CA PHE A 31 -4.31 -22.86 -17.98
C PHE A 31 -3.63 -22.27 -19.20
N MET A 32 -4.34 -21.34 -19.82
CA MET A 32 -3.77 -20.30 -20.67
C MET A 32 -3.51 -19.05 -19.82
N HIS A 33 -2.29 -18.55 -19.88
CA HIS A 33 -1.87 -17.33 -19.19
C HIS A 33 -1.69 -16.19 -20.19
N ILE A 34 -2.47 -15.13 -20.01
CA ILE A 34 -2.41 -13.90 -20.80
C ILE A 34 -1.76 -12.82 -19.95
N SER A 35 -0.67 -12.23 -20.43
CA SER A 35 -0.02 -11.09 -19.79
C SER A 35 -0.16 -9.86 -20.68
N ILE A 36 -0.73 -8.81 -20.10
CA ILE A 36 -0.93 -7.50 -20.73
C ILE A 36 0.06 -6.54 -20.08
N GLN A 37 1.07 -6.11 -20.82
CA GLN A 37 2.18 -5.33 -20.29
C GLN A 37 2.19 -3.93 -20.88
N PRO A 38 2.44 -2.88 -20.09
CA PRO A 38 2.69 -1.55 -20.61
C PRO A 38 4.00 -1.54 -21.41
N SER A 39 4.11 -0.64 -22.37
CA SER A 39 5.39 -0.33 -23.01
C SER A 39 6.41 0.20 -21.99
N GLN A 40 7.70 0.08 -22.31
CA GLN A 40 8.80 0.48 -21.40
C GLN A 40 8.96 1.99 -21.22
N ASN A 41 8.27 2.81 -22.01
CA ASN A 41 8.38 4.27 -21.93
C ASN A 41 7.51 4.81 -20.80
N GLU A 42 8.04 4.79 -19.58
CA GLU A 42 7.34 5.27 -18.39
C GLU A 42 7.29 6.80 -18.37
N ILE A 43 6.15 7.38 -18.75
CA ILE A 43 5.91 8.83 -18.72
C ILE A 43 4.73 9.12 -17.81
N ARG A 44 4.92 10.01 -16.82
CA ARG A 44 3.83 10.48 -15.97
C ARG A 44 2.72 11.13 -16.81
N SER A 45 1.49 10.65 -16.64
CA SER A 45 0.32 11.16 -17.36
C SER A 45 -0.26 12.39 -16.65
N PRO A 46 -0.62 13.48 -17.36
CA PRO A 46 -1.46 14.53 -16.80
C PRO A 46 -2.81 13.98 -16.35
N CYS A 47 -3.35 14.47 -15.25
CA CYS A 47 -4.62 13.96 -14.71
C CYS A 47 -5.65 15.04 -14.36
N ASP A 48 -6.92 14.62 -14.38
CA ASP A 48 -8.05 15.35 -13.82
C ASP A 48 -8.59 14.58 -12.63
N ILE A 49 -8.54 15.18 -11.45
CA ILE A 49 -9.06 14.57 -10.22
C ILE A 49 -10.28 15.36 -9.76
N CYS A 50 -11.38 14.66 -9.49
CA CYS A 50 -12.51 15.21 -8.75
C CYS A 50 -12.58 14.54 -7.38
N CYS A 51 -12.21 15.27 -6.33
CA CYS A 51 -12.43 14.84 -4.96
C CYS A 51 -13.86 15.18 -4.54
N VAL A 52 -14.62 14.16 -4.17
CA VAL A 52 -15.97 14.24 -3.63
C VAL A 52 -15.89 13.82 -2.17
N VAL A 53 -16.04 14.78 -1.28
CA VAL A 53 -15.71 14.65 0.14
C VAL A 53 -16.98 14.73 0.97
N ASP A 54 -17.20 13.70 1.75
CA ASP A 54 -18.21 13.67 2.78
C ASP A 54 -17.87 14.70 3.87
N THR A 55 -18.83 15.54 4.17
CA THR A 55 -18.77 16.51 5.27
C THR A 55 -19.99 16.35 6.16
N SER A 56 -20.58 15.16 6.26
CA SER A 56 -21.66 14.85 7.19
C SER A 56 -21.22 14.92 8.65
N GLY A 57 -22.18 14.90 9.57
CA GLY A 57 -21.91 14.96 11.01
C GLY A 57 -20.97 13.88 11.53
N SER A 58 -21.03 12.65 10.99
CA SER A 58 -20.14 11.53 11.39
C SER A 58 -18.67 11.84 11.15
N MET A 59 -18.34 12.68 10.16
CA MET A 59 -16.96 13.07 9.86
C MET A 59 -16.27 13.85 11.00
N SER A 60 -17.02 14.29 12.02
CA SER A 60 -16.48 14.82 13.29
C SER A 60 -16.00 13.74 14.27
N ASP A 61 -16.38 12.48 14.06
CA ASP A 61 -16.03 11.37 14.95
C ASP A 61 -14.51 11.23 15.05
N ALA A 62 -14.05 10.84 16.23
CA ALA A 62 -12.64 10.68 16.49
C ALA A 62 -12.05 9.58 15.60
N ALA A 63 -10.93 9.88 14.96
CA ALA A 63 -10.10 8.88 14.32
C ALA A 63 -9.44 8.01 15.41
N GLU A 64 -10.04 6.85 15.69
CA GLU A 64 -9.48 5.85 16.59
C GLU A 64 -8.31 5.13 15.92
N ILE A 65 -7.30 4.73 16.71
CA ILE A 65 -6.27 3.78 16.27
C ILE A 65 -6.81 2.37 16.52
N GLN A 66 -6.55 1.44 15.62
CA GLN A 66 -6.85 0.03 15.85
C GLN A 66 -5.92 -0.58 16.91
N ASN A 67 -6.13 -0.28 18.21
CA ASN A 67 -5.44 -0.89 19.35
C ASN A 67 -6.45 -1.23 20.47
N ASP A 68 -6.17 -2.28 21.27
CA ASP A 68 -6.99 -2.73 22.44
C ASP A 68 -7.12 -1.67 23.55
N LYS A 69 -6.42 -0.54 23.43
CA LYS A 69 -6.55 0.63 24.29
C LYS A 69 -6.88 1.81 23.38
N HIS A 70 -8.10 2.32 23.47
CA HIS A 70 -8.61 3.48 22.74
C HIS A 70 -7.76 4.75 23.03
N GLU A 71 -6.60 4.86 22.37
CA GLU A 71 -5.79 6.08 22.40
C GLU A 71 -6.31 7.03 21.31
N HIS A 72 -6.83 8.18 21.73
CA HIS A 72 -7.32 9.22 20.83
C HIS A 72 -6.21 10.24 20.57
N TYR A 73 -5.82 10.43 19.31
CA TYR A 73 -4.91 11.51 18.91
C TYR A 73 -5.58 12.89 18.88
N GLY A 74 -6.89 12.97 19.13
CA GLY A 74 -7.67 14.20 19.08
C GLY A 74 -7.87 14.73 17.65
N LEU A 75 -7.88 13.83 16.67
CA LEU A 75 -8.15 14.12 15.26
C LEU A 75 -9.52 13.55 14.88
N SER A 76 -10.27 14.28 14.05
CA SER A 76 -11.50 13.77 13.43
C SER A 76 -11.22 13.03 12.12
N GLN A 77 -12.18 12.24 11.63
CA GLN A 77 -12.10 11.65 10.29
C GLN A 77 -11.94 12.73 9.20
N LEU A 78 -12.61 13.88 9.36
CA LEU A 78 -12.46 15.01 8.44
C LEU A 78 -11.04 15.60 8.45
N ASP A 79 -10.34 15.57 9.59
CA ASP A 79 -8.95 16.05 9.68
C ASP A 79 -8.00 15.14 8.92
N LEU A 80 -8.21 13.82 8.97
CA LEU A 80 -7.49 12.86 8.15
C LEU A 80 -7.75 13.09 6.65
N VAL A 81 -9.01 13.30 6.27
CA VAL A 81 -9.39 13.63 4.90
C VAL A 81 -8.73 14.94 4.42
N LYS A 82 -8.74 16.00 5.23
CA LYS A 82 -8.07 17.26 4.90
C LYS A 82 -6.58 17.06 4.67
N HIS A 83 -5.93 16.24 5.49
CA HIS A 83 -4.51 15.93 5.32
C HIS A 83 -4.24 15.18 4.01
N ALA A 84 -5.08 14.20 3.68
CA ALA A 84 -5.03 13.49 2.40
C ALA A 84 -5.24 14.44 1.20
N LEU A 85 -6.23 15.35 1.28
CA LEU A 85 -6.48 16.35 0.23
C LEU A 85 -5.30 17.30 0.06
N LYS A 86 -4.66 17.75 1.14
CA LYS A 86 -3.44 18.57 1.07
C LYS A 86 -2.30 17.82 0.40
N THR A 87 -2.17 16.52 0.68
CA THR A 87 -1.17 15.66 0.02
C THR A 87 -1.44 15.59 -1.47
N ILE A 88 -2.69 15.37 -1.88
CA ILE A 88 -3.11 15.41 -3.29
C ILE A 88 -2.76 16.78 -3.90
N ILE A 89 -3.16 17.89 -3.29
CA ILE A 89 -2.92 19.23 -3.86
C ILE A 89 -1.43 19.51 -4.07
N ASN A 90 -0.59 19.13 -3.10
CA ASN A 90 0.85 19.37 -3.20
C ASN A 90 1.53 18.41 -4.19
N SER A 91 1.01 17.19 -4.38
CA SER A 91 1.48 16.18 -5.33
C SER A 91 1.29 16.50 -6.81
N LEU A 92 0.29 17.32 -7.12
CA LEU A 92 -0.10 17.62 -8.49
C LEU A 92 0.84 18.68 -9.10
N GLN A 93 1.03 18.62 -10.41
CA GLN A 93 1.85 19.53 -11.20
C GLN A 93 0.94 20.48 -12.00
N ASP A 94 1.52 21.52 -12.61
CA ASP A 94 0.78 22.58 -13.31
C ASP A 94 -0.13 22.07 -14.43
N GLN A 95 0.21 20.94 -15.06
CA GLN A 95 -0.59 20.31 -16.11
C GLN A 95 -1.77 19.47 -15.58
N ASP A 96 -1.80 19.18 -14.29
CA ASP A 96 -2.89 18.45 -13.66
C ASP A 96 -3.99 19.40 -13.20
N ARG A 97 -5.23 18.91 -13.14
CA ARG A 97 -6.36 19.68 -12.65
C ARG A 97 -7.09 18.98 -11.52
N LEU A 98 -7.50 19.76 -10.54
CA LEU A 98 -8.30 19.29 -9.40
C LEU A 98 -9.63 20.03 -9.36
N SER A 99 -10.69 19.33 -9.00
CA SER A 99 -11.95 19.90 -8.50
C SER A 99 -12.30 19.32 -7.15
N LEU A 100 -12.98 20.11 -6.32
CA LEU A 100 -13.41 19.71 -4.99
C LEU A 100 -14.90 19.94 -4.82
N ILE A 101 -15.60 18.88 -4.42
CA ILE A 101 -17.00 18.87 -4.06
C ILE A 101 -17.10 18.39 -2.63
N SER A 102 -17.79 19.14 -1.79
CA SER A 102 -18.24 18.66 -0.48
C SER A 102 -19.68 18.19 -0.59
N PHE A 103 -20.09 17.18 0.18
CA PHE A 103 -21.49 16.80 0.29
C PHE A 103 -21.86 16.50 1.74
N SER A 104 -23.06 16.94 2.10
CA SER A 104 -23.79 16.47 3.29
C SER A 104 -25.23 16.19 2.87
N ASP A 105 -26.20 17.04 3.21
CA ASP A 105 -27.58 16.93 2.69
C ASP A 105 -27.63 17.19 1.17
N LYS A 106 -26.73 18.05 0.68
CA LYS A 106 -26.58 18.41 -0.73
C LYS A 106 -25.12 18.52 -1.11
N ALA A 107 -24.83 18.29 -2.38
CA ALA A 107 -23.52 18.52 -2.95
C ALA A 107 -23.27 20.01 -3.21
N LYS A 108 -22.05 20.45 -2.94
CA LYS A 108 -21.56 21.81 -3.21
C LYS A 108 -20.21 21.72 -3.91
N THR A 109 -20.13 22.25 -5.12
CA THR A 109 -18.84 22.44 -5.82
C THR A 109 -18.11 23.63 -5.20
N LEU A 110 -17.01 23.38 -4.49
CA LEU A 110 -16.16 24.42 -3.91
C LEU A 110 -15.30 25.09 -4.99
N PHE A 111 -14.74 24.28 -5.89
CA PHE A 111 -14.14 24.76 -7.13
C PHE A 111 -14.23 23.70 -8.24
N LYS A 112 -14.39 24.17 -9.48
CA LYS A 112 -14.34 23.34 -10.70
C LYS A 112 -12.89 22.98 -11.05
N LEU A 113 -12.67 22.13 -12.05
CA LEU A 113 -11.33 21.73 -12.51
C LEU A 113 -10.44 22.96 -12.69
N THR A 114 -9.43 23.07 -11.83
CA THR A 114 -8.48 24.17 -11.74
C THR A 114 -7.09 23.59 -11.93
N ALA A 115 -6.25 24.20 -12.77
CA ALA A 115 -4.85 23.79 -12.94
C ALA A 115 -4.11 23.89 -11.60
N MET A 116 -3.30 22.91 -11.25
CA MET A 116 -2.56 22.87 -9.98
C MET A 116 -1.22 23.60 -10.07
N ASP A 117 -1.24 24.78 -10.70
CA ASP A 117 -0.17 25.79 -10.58
C ASP A 117 -0.18 26.43 -9.18
N GLU A 118 0.77 27.32 -8.89
CA GLU A 118 0.86 27.95 -7.55
C GLU A 118 -0.45 28.62 -7.10
N ALA A 119 -1.17 29.29 -8.01
CA ALA A 119 -2.42 29.97 -7.71
C ALA A 119 -3.55 28.98 -7.44
N GLY A 120 -3.63 27.93 -8.26
CA GLY A 120 -4.59 26.83 -8.12
C GLY A 120 -4.38 26.03 -6.84
N LYS A 121 -3.13 25.69 -6.49
CA LYS A 121 -2.78 25.03 -5.22
C LYS A 121 -3.18 25.89 -4.03
N THR A 122 -2.82 27.18 -4.05
CA THR A 122 -3.19 28.12 -2.97
C THR A 122 -4.71 28.20 -2.79
N LYS A 123 -5.45 28.31 -3.89
CA LYS A 123 -6.92 28.31 -3.86
C LYS A 123 -7.48 27.00 -3.29
N ALA A 124 -6.98 25.86 -3.74
CA ALA A 124 -7.43 24.56 -3.28
C ALA A 124 -7.17 24.33 -1.79
N LEU A 125 -5.98 24.68 -1.29
CA LEU A 125 -5.64 24.61 0.14
C LEU A 125 -6.58 25.46 0.98
N ASN A 126 -6.88 26.68 0.54
CA ASN A 126 -7.81 27.58 1.24
C ASN A 126 -9.24 27.03 1.32
N GLU A 127 -9.71 26.29 0.30
CA GLU A 127 -11.04 25.66 0.35
C GLU A 127 -11.05 24.41 1.24
N VAL A 128 -9.97 23.61 1.25
CA VAL A 128 -9.84 22.46 2.16
C VAL A 128 -9.88 22.90 3.62
N GLU A 129 -9.24 24.01 3.98
CA GLU A 129 -9.27 24.57 5.33
C GLU A 129 -10.67 25.00 5.79
N LYS A 130 -11.58 25.30 4.85
CA LYS A 130 -12.95 25.73 5.15
C LYS A 130 -13.92 24.57 5.35
N LEU A 131 -13.53 23.33 5.03
CA LEU A 131 -14.38 22.15 5.23
C LEU A 131 -14.77 22.00 6.70
N ARG A 132 -16.07 21.83 6.97
CA ARG A 132 -16.66 21.60 8.28
C ARG A 132 -17.70 20.50 8.14
N SER A 133 -17.79 19.62 9.13
CA SER A 133 -18.83 18.60 9.20
C SER A 133 -20.16 19.21 9.61
N ASP A 134 -21.23 18.88 8.89
CA ASP A 134 -22.61 19.28 9.18
C ASP A 134 -23.59 18.40 8.38
N GLY A 135 -24.83 18.27 8.83
CA GLY A 135 -25.91 17.61 8.10
C GLY A 135 -25.78 16.09 7.95
N SER A 136 -26.57 15.54 7.03
CA SER A 136 -26.68 14.10 6.73
C SER A 136 -25.75 13.66 5.58
N THR A 137 -25.91 12.44 5.07
CA THR A 137 -25.00 11.80 4.10
C THR A 137 -25.70 11.50 2.77
N ASN A 138 -25.83 12.50 1.90
CA ASN A 138 -26.37 12.36 0.54
C ASN A 138 -25.28 11.99 -0.48
N LEU A 139 -24.80 10.75 -0.38
CA LEU A 139 -23.73 10.22 -1.22
C LEU A 139 -24.05 10.33 -2.71
N TRP A 140 -25.31 10.07 -3.10
CA TRP A 140 -25.73 10.13 -4.50
C TRP A 140 -25.59 11.52 -5.10
N ASP A 141 -26.00 12.58 -4.39
CA ASP A 141 -25.89 13.94 -4.92
C ASP A 141 -24.43 14.35 -5.12
N GLY A 142 -23.54 13.99 -4.18
CA GLY A 142 -22.10 14.17 -4.28
C GLY A 142 -21.51 13.46 -5.51
N LEU A 143 -21.79 12.15 -5.62
CA LEU A 143 -21.31 11.30 -6.71
C LEU A 143 -21.77 11.81 -8.09
N ARG A 144 -23.08 12.07 -8.23
CA ARG A 144 -23.67 12.60 -9.47
C ARG A 144 -23.02 13.93 -9.87
N THR A 145 -22.86 14.85 -8.92
CA THR A 145 -22.29 16.18 -9.20
C THR A 145 -20.84 16.08 -9.68
N GLY A 146 -20.04 15.20 -9.07
CA GLY A 146 -18.65 14.96 -9.50
C GLY A 146 -18.55 14.35 -10.89
N LEU A 147 -19.37 13.34 -11.18
CA LEU A 147 -19.40 12.68 -12.48
C LEU A 147 -19.85 13.63 -13.60
N GLU A 148 -20.90 14.43 -13.36
CA GLU A 148 -21.35 15.42 -14.33
C GLU A 148 -20.31 16.53 -14.55
N LEU A 149 -19.58 16.93 -13.51
CA LEU A 149 -18.51 17.92 -13.62
C LEU A 149 -17.37 17.41 -14.51
N LEU A 150 -16.90 16.18 -14.28
CA LEU A 150 -15.86 15.56 -15.09
C LEU A 150 -16.33 15.33 -16.54
N ALA A 151 -17.55 14.83 -16.75
CA ALA A 151 -18.09 14.57 -18.09
C ALA A 151 -18.24 15.85 -18.92
N LYS A 152 -18.68 16.97 -18.33
CA LYS A 152 -18.84 18.26 -19.03
C LYS A 152 -17.51 18.89 -19.47
N GLN A 153 -16.37 18.40 -18.98
CA GLN A 153 -15.04 18.98 -19.25
C GLN A 153 -14.12 18.02 -20.00
N GLN A 154 -14.66 16.94 -20.58
CA GLN A 154 -13.95 15.97 -21.42
C GLN A 154 -13.46 16.53 -22.76
N ASP A 155 -13.77 17.79 -23.12
CA ASP A 155 -13.32 18.41 -24.38
C ASP A 155 -11.78 18.50 -24.53
N SER A 156 -11.03 18.33 -23.43
CA SER A 156 -9.57 18.19 -23.48
C SER A 156 -9.17 16.72 -23.63
N ILE A 157 -8.71 16.31 -24.81
CA ILE A 157 -8.12 15.00 -25.17
C ILE A 157 -6.78 14.74 -24.42
N ARG A 158 -6.62 15.22 -23.18
CA ARG A 158 -5.29 15.47 -22.60
C ARG A 158 -5.00 14.76 -21.28
N SER A 159 -5.97 14.10 -20.64
CA SER A 159 -5.79 13.67 -19.25
C SER A 159 -6.54 12.40 -18.87
N ILE A 160 -5.92 11.65 -17.96
CA ILE A 160 -6.55 10.55 -17.23
C ILE A 160 -7.47 11.16 -16.18
N SER A 161 -8.73 10.74 -16.12
CA SER A 161 -9.71 11.30 -15.19
C SER A 161 -10.07 10.31 -14.08
N ALA A 162 -10.08 10.76 -12.83
CA ALA A 162 -10.51 9.96 -11.69
C ALA A 162 -11.43 10.76 -10.75
N LEU A 163 -12.44 10.09 -10.21
CA LEU A 163 -13.26 10.58 -9.12
C LEU A 163 -12.82 9.87 -7.85
N PHE A 164 -12.44 10.62 -6.82
CA PHE A 164 -12.12 10.09 -5.50
C PHE A 164 -13.30 10.41 -4.59
N LEU A 165 -14.01 9.38 -4.11
CA LEU A 165 -15.10 9.51 -3.15
C LEU A 165 -14.56 9.18 -1.75
N LEU A 166 -14.57 10.17 -0.86
CA LEU A 166 -14.05 10.05 0.51
C LEU A 166 -15.23 10.16 1.48
N THR A 167 -15.53 9.10 2.23
CA THR A 167 -16.69 9.04 3.15
C THR A 167 -16.43 8.12 4.33
N ASP A 168 -17.02 8.42 5.48
CA ASP A 168 -16.94 7.60 6.70
C ASP A 168 -18.26 6.91 7.07
N GLY A 169 -19.30 7.10 6.24
CA GLY A 169 -20.69 6.80 6.62
C GLY A 169 -21.49 5.99 5.61
N CYS A 170 -22.64 5.50 6.08
CA CYS A 170 -23.69 4.90 5.26
C CYS A 170 -24.62 6.01 4.69
N PRO A 171 -24.99 5.99 3.40
CA PRO A 171 -25.89 7.00 2.85
C PRO A 171 -27.24 7.06 3.57
N THR A 172 -27.65 8.25 3.97
CA THR A 172 -28.96 8.49 4.62
C THR A 172 -30.05 8.78 3.59
N GLU A 173 -29.66 9.22 2.39
CA GLU A 173 -30.55 9.41 1.25
C GLU A 173 -30.25 8.39 0.16
N ILE A 174 -31.30 7.71 -0.31
CA ILE A 174 -31.20 6.68 -1.35
C ILE A 174 -32.00 7.18 -2.56
N PRO A 175 -31.38 7.28 -3.75
CA PRO A 175 -32.11 7.70 -4.95
C PRO A 175 -33.14 6.66 -5.38
N GLU A 176 -34.11 7.06 -6.19
CA GLU A 176 -35.12 6.16 -6.75
C GLU A 176 -34.47 5.04 -7.58
N GLY A 177 -34.66 3.77 -7.18
CA GLY A 177 -33.99 2.60 -7.75
C GLY A 177 -32.64 2.24 -7.09
N GLY A 178 -32.19 3.01 -6.10
CA GLY A 178 -30.93 2.79 -5.40
C GLY A 178 -29.70 3.35 -6.14
N HIS A 179 -28.57 3.38 -5.43
CA HIS A 179 -27.33 4.00 -5.89
C HIS A 179 -26.78 3.36 -7.17
N LEU A 180 -26.76 2.02 -7.24
CA LEU A 180 -26.17 1.29 -8.35
C LEU A 180 -26.97 1.45 -9.64
N GLU A 181 -28.30 1.29 -9.58
CA GLU A 181 -29.16 1.49 -10.76
C GLU A 181 -29.09 2.94 -11.27
N SER A 182 -29.08 3.90 -10.34
CA SER A 182 -28.94 5.32 -10.67
C SER A 182 -27.59 5.62 -11.33
N LEU A 183 -26.50 5.02 -10.84
CA LEU A 183 -25.16 5.14 -11.42
C LEU A 183 -25.11 4.54 -12.84
N GLU A 184 -25.71 3.37 -13.07
CA GLU A 184 -25.81 2.79 -14.41
C GLU A 184 -26.59 3.67 -15.39
N LYS A 185 -27.74 4.21 -14.95
CA LYS A 185 -28.54 5.17 -15.75
C LYS A 185 -27.72 6.40 -16.10
N LEU A 186 -26.98 6.95 -15.12
CA LEU A 186 -26.13 8.11 -15.33
C LEU A 186 -24.97 7.79 -16.29
N LYS A 187 -24.29 6.65 -16.10
CA LYS A 187 -23.23 6.17 -17.00
C LYS A 187 -23.70 6.08 -18.44
N LYS A 188 -24.89 5.52 -18.70
CA LYS A 188 -25.51 5.48 -20.04
C LYS A 188 -25.84 6.87 -20.59
N LYS A 189 -26.24 7.81 -19.73
CA LYS A 189 -26.66 9.17 -20.10
C LYS A 189 -25.48 10.07 -20.47
N ILE A 190 -24.41 10.06 -19.68
CA ILE A 190 -23.27 11.00 -19.85
C ILE A 190 -22.01 10.32 -20.41
N ASN A 191 -21.97 8.99 -20.48
CA ASN A 191 -20.86 8.20 -21.00
C ASN A 191 -19.48 8.62 -20.45
N PHE A 192 -19.39 8.81 -19.12
CA PHE A 192 -18.16 9.25 -18.49
C PHE A 192 -17.06 8.18 -18.62
N THR A 193 -15.82 8.63 -18.82
CA THR A 193 -14.64 7.75 -18.94
C THR A 193 -13.77 7.73 -17.68
N CYS A 194 -14.11 8.53 -16.67
CA CYS A 194 -13.34 8.58 -15.43
C CYS A 194 -13.50 7.31 -14.60
N THR A 195 -12.45 6.93 -13.88
CA THR A 195 -12.49 5.83 -12.90
C THR A 195 -12.99 6.35 -11.56
N ILE A 196 -13.88 5.62 -10.89
CA ILE A 196 -14.39 5.95 -9.55
C ILE A 196 -13.62 5.13 -8.51
N ASN A 197 -12.87 5.81 -7.65
CA ASN A 197 -12.18 5.19 -6.52
C ASN A 197 -12.84 5.63 -5.22
N THR A 198 -13.16 4.67 -4.35
CA THR A 198 -13.87 4.91 -3.09
C THR A 198 -12.94 4.66 -1.89
N PHE A 199 -12.95 5.59 -0.94
CA PHE A 199 -12.13 5.56 0.27
C PHE A 199 -13.06 5.64 1.48
N GLY A 200 -13.18 4.52 2.18
CA GLY A 200 -14.01 4.39 3.39
C GLY A 200 -13.19 4.65 4.64
N PHE A 201 -13.57 5.63 5.45
CA PHE A 201 -12.89 6.01 6.69
C PHE A 201 -13.62 5.46 7.93
N GLY A 202 -12.87 5.05 8.95
CA GLY A 202 -13.46 4.55 10.19
C GLY A 202 -14.24 3.24 10.00
N TYR A 203 -15.17 2.92 10.88
CA TYR A 203 -15.81 1.59 10.97
C TYR A 203 -17.33 1.60 10.66
N GLN A 204 -17.92 2.75 10.31
CA GLN A 204 -19.35 2.89 10.05
C GLN A 204 -19.66 2.99 8.56
N LEU A 205 -19.23 1.98 7.79
CA LEU A 205 -19.24 2.02 6.33
C LEU A 205 -20.18 0.99 5.70
N ASP A 206 -20.89 1.38 4.65
CA ASP A 206 -21.41 0.42 3.68
C ASP A 206 -20.33 0.09 2.64
N SER A 207 -19.33 -0.69 3.07
CA SER A 207 -18.20 -1.08 2.20
C SER A 207 -18.63 -1.88 0.99
N LYS A 208 -19.74 -2.63 1.08
CA LYS A 208 -20.26 -3.35 -0.08
C LYS A 208 -20.73 -2.34 -1.14
N LEU A 209 -21.50 -1.33 -0.74
CA LEU A 209 -21.93 -0.28 -1.65
C LEU A 209 -20.75 0.50 -2.24
N LEU A 210 -19.75 0.87 -1.42
CA LEU A 210 -18.56 1.59 -1.90
C LEU A 210 -17.74 0.76 -2.89
N GLU A 211 -17.61 -0.54 -2.65
CA GLU A 211 -16.98 -1.47 -3.58
C GLU A 211 -17.78 -1.56 -4.89
N ASP A 212 -19.09 -1.80 -4.82
CA ASP A 212 -19.95 -1.93 -6.00
C ASP A 212 -19.94 -0.65 -6.86
N ILE A 213 -19.95 0.54 -6.23
CA ILE A 213 -19.81 1.83 -6.92
C ILE A 213 -18.48 1.91 -7.67
N SER A 214 -17.36 1.50 -7.04
CA SER A 214 -16.04 1.52 -7.68
C SER A 214 -15.97 0.57 -8.87
N ILE A 215 -16.59 -0.62 -8.77
CA ILE A 215 -16.65 -1.61 -9.84
C ILE A 215 -17.45 -1.08 -11.03
N LEU A 216 -18.67 -0.57 -10.80
CA LEU A 216 -19.51 0.01 -11.86
C LEU A 216 -18.90 1.28 -12.48
N GLY A 217 -18.14 2.03 -11.68
CA GLY A 217 -17.40 3.24 -12.03
C GLY A 217 -16.14 3.02 -12.84
N ASN A 218 -16.18 2.15 -13.85
CA ASN A 218 -15.06 1.78 -14.71
C ASN A 218 -13.94 1.03 -13.96
N ALA A 219 -14.35 0.01 -13.20
CA ALA A 219 -13.46 -0.93 -12.51
C ALA A 219 -12.39 -0.25 -11.64
N GLY A 220 -12.78 0.77 -10.89
CA GLY A 220 -11.93 1.43 -9.91
C GLY A 220 -11.68 0.61 -8.65
N SER A 221 -10.93 1.21 -7.73
CA SER A 221 -10.55 0.61 -6.45
C SER A 221 -11.45 1.05 -5.30
N TYR A 222 -11.61 0.15 -4.33
CA TYR A 222 -12.12 0.46 -3.01
C TYR A 222 -10.99 0.27 -1.99
N ALA A 223 -10.82 1.24 -1.09
CA ALA A 223 -9.83 1.18 -0.03
C ALA A 223 -10.47 1.48 1.33
N PHE A 224 -10.14 0.65 2.31
CA PHE A 224 -10.56 0.79 3.71
C PHE A 224 -9.47 1.46 4.54
N ILE A 225 -9.83 2.53 5.25
CA ILE A 225 -8.92 3.35 6.07
C ILE A 225 -9.42 3.31 7.52
N PRO A 226 -8.97 2.34 8.33
CA PRO A 226 -9.43 2.20 9.71
C PRO A 226 -8.98 3.37 10.60
N ASP A 227 -7.77 3.88 10.35
CA ASP A 227 -7.14 4.91 11.17
C ASP A 227 -6.10 5.75 10.42
N GLY A 228 -5.58 6.77 11.09
CA GLY A 228 -4.57 7.70 10.57
C GLY A 228 -3.28 7.03 10.06
N GLY A 229 -2.93 5.85 10.59
CA GLY A 229 -1.76 5.08 10.16
C GLY A 229 -1.94 4.40 8.80
N PHE A 230 -3.16 4.33 8.26
CA PHE A 230 -3.44 3.82 6.92
C PHE A 230 -3.62 4.93 5.88
N VAL A 231 -3.93 6.17 6.31
CA VAL A 231 -4.20 7.30 5.39
C VAL A 231 -3.01 7.55 4.47
N GLY A 232 -1.81 7.69 5.02
CA GLY A 232 -0.61 7.98 4.23
C GLY A 232 -0.37 6.92 3.16
N THR A 233 -0.29 5.66 3.58
CA THR A 233 -0.01 4.57 2.65
C THR A 233 -1.08 4.41 1.57
N ILE A 234 -2.37 4.52 1.89
CA ILE A 234 -3.45 4.33 0.92
C ILE A 234 -3.49 5.45 -0.12
N PHE A 235 -3.41 6.71 0.32
CA PHE A 235 -3.47 7.84 -0.61
C PHE A 235 -2.21 7.98 -1.47
N VAL A 236 -1.03 7.76 -0.88
CA VAL A 236 0.24 7.75 -1.61
C VAL A 236 0.19 6.73 -2.75
N ASN A 237 -0.27 5.51 -2.47
CA ASN A 237 -0.38 4.47 -3.50
C ASN A 237 -1.48 4.75 -4.53
N ALA A 238 -2.63 5.28 -4.12
CA ALA A 238 -3.74 5.59 -5.03
C ALA A 238 -3.36 6.68 -6.04
N ILE A 239 -2.72 7.75 -5.59
CA ILE A 239 -2.23 8.83 -6.47
C ILE A 239 -1.11 8.32 -7.37
N SER A 240 -0.17 7.53 -6.82
CA SER A 240 0.92 6.94 -7.60
C SER A 240 0.40 6.05 -8.72
N THR A 241 -0.62 5.24 -8.43
CA THR A 241 -1.33 4.41 -9.42
C THR A 241 -1.95 5.30 -10.51
N LEU A 242 -2.65 6.37 -10.13
CA LEU A 242 -3.28 7.28 -11.09
C LEU A 242 -2.25 7.95 -12.01
N LEU A 243 -1.18 8.52 -11.44
CA LEU A 243 -0.17 9.28 -12.18
C LEU A 243 0.72 8.42 -13.08
N THR A 244 0.79 7.11 -12.79
CA THR A 244 1.49 6.11 -13.62
C THR A 244 0.57 5.34 -14.55
N THR A 245 -0.73 5.65 -14.59
CA THR A 245 -1.65 4.96 -15.48
C THR A 245 -1.29 5.27 -16.94
N THR A 246 -1.20 4.22 -17.77
CA THR A 246 -0.95 4.33 -19.22
C THR A 246 -2.16 3.94 -20.06
N ALA A 247 -3.07 3.14 -19.50
CA ALA A 247 -4.29 2.72 -20.15
C ALA A 247 -5.44 2.60 -19.15
N THR A 248 -6.62 3.05 -19.54
CA THR A 248 -7.88 2.93 -18.78
C THR A 248 -8.92 2.18 -19.58
N ASN A 249 -9.99 1.73 -18.93
CA ASN A 249 -11.08 0.97 -19.56
C ASN A 249 -10.57 -0.22 -20.38
N VAL A 250 -9.61 -0.95 -19.80
CA VAL A 250 -8.97 -2.11 -20.43
C VAL A 250 -9.96 -3.27 -20.42
N GLN A 251 -10.45 -3.61 -21.60
CA GLN A 251 -11.42 -4.67 -21.83
C GLN A 251 -10.80 -5.76 -22.68
N PHE A 252 -10.84 -7.00 -22.19
CA PHE A 252 -10.30 -8.17 -22.88
C PHE A 252 -11.43 -9.11 -23.29
N LEU A 253 -11.68 -9.19 -24.59
CA LEU A 253 -12.68 -10.06 -25.19
C LEU A 253 -12.03 -11.35 -25.68
N ILE A 254 -12.59 -12.47 -25.25
CA ILE A 254 -12.29 -13.79 -25.78
C ILE A 254 -13.43 -14.16 -26.72
N HIS A 255 -13.14 -14.28 -28.01
CA HIS A 255 -14.15 -14.54 -29.02
C HIS A 255 -14.65 -15.98 -28.99
N ASP A 256 -15.95 -16.15 -29.18
CA ASP A 256 -16.63 -17.44 -29.37
C ASP A 256 -16.46 -18.46 -28.22
N VAL A 257 -15.95 -18.01 -27.06
CA VAL A 257 -15.78 -18.84 -25.85
C VAL A 257 -16.58 -18.25 -24.71
N HIS A 258 -17.38 -19.09 -24.05
CA HIS A 258 -18.10 -18.74 -22.83
C HIS A 258 -17.41 -19.35 -21.62
N ILE A 259 -16.57 -18.56 -20.96
CA ILE A 259 -15.84 -19.03 -19.78
C ILE A 259 -16.82 -19.28 -18.63
N GLU A 260 -16.81 -20.48 -18.09
CA GLU A 260 -17.60 -20.84 -16.91
C GLU A 260 -17.01 -20.21 -15.65
N ASP A 261 -17.87 -20.05 -14.64
CA ASP A 261 -17.46 -19.52 -13.36
C ASP A 261 -16.62 -20.58 -12.63
N SER A 262 -15.44 -20.18 -12.20
CA SER A 262 -14.49 -21.02 -11.48
C SER A 262 -13.81 -20.21 -10.38
N ASP A 263 -13.00 -20.88 -9.56
CA ASP A 263 -12.13 -20.24 -8.56
C ASP A 263 -11.24 -19.14 -9.16
N TYR A 264 -10.96 -19.23 -10.47
CA TYR A 264 -10.06 -18.32 -11.17
C TYR A 264 -10.78 -17.16 -11.89
N THR A 265 -12.08 -17.29 -12.14
CA THR A 265 -12.82 -16.40 -13.06
C THR A 265 -14.01 -15.70 -12.39
N ARG A 266 -14.60 -16.29 -11.35
CA ARG A 266 -15.85 -15.84 -10.71
C ARG A 266 -15.83 -14.38 -10.25
N TRP A 267 -14.69 -13.90 -9.76
CA TRP A 267 -14.58 -12.60 -9.11
C TRP A 267 -14.13 -11.48 -10.04
N TYR A 268 -13.91 -11.78 -11.32
CA TYR A 268 -13.71 -10.74 -12.33
C TYR A 268 -15.05 -10.14 -12.74
N SER A 269 -15.02 -8.88 -13.16
CA SER A 269 -16.15 -8.24 -13.84
C SER A 269 -16.25 -8.78 -15.26
N ILE A 270 -17.07 -9.81 -15.45
CA ILE A 270 -17.25 -10.51 -16.72
C ILE A 270 -18.65 -10.24 -17.28
N SER A 271 -18.73 -9.98 -18.59
CA SER A 271 -19.99 -10.01 -19.34
C SER A 271 -19.92 -11.02 -20.47
N LYS A 272 -20.97 -11.83 -20.62
CA LYS A 272 -21.11 -12.86 -21.66
C LYS A 272 -22.11 -12.36 -22.70
N ASN A 273 -21.70 -12.30 -23.96
CA ASN A 273 -22.55 -11.85 -25.07
C ASN A 273 -22.32 -12.70 -26.33
N LYS A 274 -23.02 -12.43 -27.43
CA LYS A 274 -22.90 -13.23 -28.67
C LYS A 274 -21.48 -13.29 -29.25
N GLN A 275 -20.60 -12.35 -28.92
CA GLN A 275 -19.21 -12.32 -29.38
C GLN A 275 -18.29 -13.19 -28.49
N GLY A 276 -18.70 -13.54 -27.27
CA GLY A 276 -17.91 -14.36 -26.36
C GLY A 276 -17.90 -13.83 -24.92
N THR A 277 -16.74 -13.89 -24.26
CA THR A 277 -16.56 -13.47 -22.86
C THR A 277 -15.70 -12.21 -22.77
N LEU A 278 -16.26 -11.13 -22.22
CA LEU A 278 -15.57 -9.85 -22.03
C LEU A 278 -15.20 -9.66 -20.57
N PHE A 279 -13.91 -9.50 -20.30
CA PHE A 279 -13.36 -9.13 -18.99
C PHE A 279 -13.13 -7.61 -18.93
N ASP A 280 -13.61 -6.97 -17.86
CA ASP A 280 -13.20 -5.60 -17.50
C ASP A 280 -12.04 -5.66 -16.51
N LEU A 281 -10.87 -5.18 -16.95
CA LEU A 281 -9.61 -5.27 -16.22
C LEU A 281 -9.20 -3.94 -15.57
N GLY A 282 -10.04 -2.91 -15.72
CA GLY A 282 -9.80 -1.56 -15.20
C GLY A 282 -8.66 -0.86 -15.94
N SER A 283 -7.61 -0.51 -15.22
CA SER A 283 -6.50 0.30 -15.75
C SER A 283 -5.17 -0.46 -15.67
N ILE A 284 -4.21 -0.06 -16.50
CA ILE A 284 -2.81 -0.54 -16.48
C ILE A 284 -1.90 0.63 -16.16
N THR A 285 -0.96 0.39 -15.25
CA THR A 285 0.09 1.35 -14.87
C THR A 285 1.45 0.93 -15.43
N TYR A 286 2.34 1.89 -15.63
CA TYR A 286 3.71 1.62 -16.04
C TYR A 286 4.42 0.68 -15.05
N GLY A 287 5.16 -0.28 -15.59
CA GLY A 287 5.89 -1.29 -14.82
C GLY A 287 5.02 -2.34 -14.10
N GLN A 288 3.71 -2.39 -14.37
CA GLN A 288 2.79 -3.40 -13.81
C GLN A 288 2.03 -4.13 -14.92
N SER A 289 2.24 -5.44 -15.02
CA SER A 289 1.45 -6.32 -15.89
C SER A 289 0.03 -6.53 -15.33
N LYS A 290 -0.91 -6.81 -16.23
CA LYS A 290 -2.17 -7.46 -15.89
C LYS A 290 -2.12 -8.90 -16.39
N ASP A 291 -2.03 -9.81 -15.44
CA ASP A 291 -1.99 -11.24 -15.71
C ASP A 291 -3.37 -11.87 -15.50
N LEU A 292 -3.83 -12.63 -16.51
CA LEU A 292 -5.05 -13.41 -16.50
C LEU A 292 -4.71 -14.90 -16.60
N LEU A 293 -5.43 -15.70 -15.83
CA LEU A 293 -5.33 -17.15 -15.87
C LEU A 293 -6.70 -17.71 -16.31
N ILE A 294 -6.72 -18.28 -17.51
CA ILE A 294 -7.92 -18.82 -18.14
C ILE A 294 -7.81 -20.34 -18.11
N PRO A 295 -8.70 -21.05 -17.39
CA PRO A 295 -8.71 -22.51 -17.41
C PRO A 295 -8.94 -23.04 -18.82
N TYR A 296 -8.20 -24.08 -19.22
CA TYR A 296 -8.51 -24.80 -20.45
C TYR A 296 -9.88 -25.46 -20.32
N SER A 297 -10.77 -25.11 -21.24
CA SER A 297 -12.04 -25.81 -21.43
C SER A 297 -12.02 -26.48 -22.80
N HIS A 298 -12.86 -27.50 -23.00
CA HIS A 298 -13.07 -28.10 -24.32
C HIS A 298 -13.52 -27.07 -25.40
N GLN A 299 -13.94 -25.87 -25.00
CA GLN A 299 -14.38 -24.78 -25.88
C GLN A 299 -13.24 -23.88 -26.35
N LEU A 300 -12.06 -23.92 -25.71
CA LEU A 300 -10.87 -23.24 -26.22
C LEU A 300 -10.35 -24.01 -27.43
N SER A 301 -10.76 -23.56 -28.62
CA SER A 301 -10.36 -24.18 -29.88
C SER A 301 -8.84 -24.06 -30.09
N THR A 302 -8.30 -24.89 -30.98
CA THR A 302 -6.91 -24.82 -31.47
C THR A 302 -6.49 -23.44 -32.00
N GLN A 303 -7.48 -22.57 -32.27
CA GLN A 303 -7.30 -21.16 -32.58
C GLN A 303 -8.32 -20.32 -31.81
N CYS A 304 -7.85 -19.41 -30.95
CA CYS A 304 -8.72 -18.50 -30.21
C CYS A 304 -8.36 -17.06 -30.57
N ASN A 305 -9.38 -16.26 -30.89
CA ASN A 305 -9.21 -14.84 -31.18
C ASN A 305 -9.49 -14.04 -29.92
N PHE A 306 -8.68 -13.02 -29.71
CA PHE A 306 -8.79 -12.08 -28.60
C PHE A 306 -8.83 -10.66 -29.13
N THR A 307 -9.59 -9.81 -28.46
CA THR A 307 -9.55 -8.37 -28.69
C THR A 307 -9.32 -7.65 -27.37
N LEU A 308 -8.24 -6.88 -27.31
CA LEU A 308 -8.00 -5.92 -26.24
C LEU A 308 -8.46 -4.55 -26.70
N THR A 309 -9.38 -3.92 -25.97
CA THR A 309 -9.78 -2.53 -26.17
C THR A 309 -9.43 -1.72 -24.94
N TYR A 310 -8.86 -0.54 -25.12
CA TYR A 310 -8.50 0.35 -24.00
C TYR A 310 -8.46 1.80 -24.45
N ASN A 311 -8.48 2.74 -23.52
CA ASN A 311 -8.15 4.14 -23.76
C ASN A 311 -6.71 4.36 -23.32
N ASN A 312 -5.85 4.93 -24.18
CA ASN A 312 -4.47 5.24 -23.78
C ASN A 312 -4.42 6.47 -22.85
N ALA A 313 -3.22 6.88 -22.42
CA ALA A 313 -3.00 8.03 -21.54
C ALA A 313 -3.59 9.37 -22.04
N ARG A 314 -3.87 9.50 -23.34
CA ARG A 314 -4.54 10.66 -23.95
C ARG A 314 -6.05 10.48 -24.09
N ASN A 315 -6.61 9.47 -23.42
CA ASN A 315 -7.99 9.03 -23.51
C ASN A 315 -8.43 8.66 -24.95
N ILE A 316 -7.49 8.25 -25.82
CA ILE A 316 -7.78 7.81 -27.17
C ILE A 316 -8.04 6.31 -27.15
N LYS A 317 -9.20 5.89 -27.64
CA LYS A 317 -9.56 4.47 -27.76
C LYS A 317 -8.63 3.76 -28.75
N LYS A 318 -8.10 2.61 -28.32
CA LYS A 318 -7.23 1.70 -29.06
C LYS A 318 -7.81 0.29 -29.02
N THR A 319 -7.50 -0.48 -30.05
CA THR A 319 -7.90 -1.88 -30.18
C THR A 319 -6.71 -2.67 -30.70
N ILE A 320 -6.43 -3.81 -30.06
CA ILE A 320 -5.44 -4.79 -30.50
C ILE A 320 -6.18 -6.11 -30.68
N GLU A 321 -6.04 -6.70 -31.85
CA GLU A 321 -6.51 -8.06 -32.13
C GLU A 321 -5.33 -9.02 -32.06
N PHE A 322 -5.54 -10.15 -31.41
CA PHE A 322 -4.52 -11.14 -31.15
C PHE A 322 -5.10 -12.54 -31.32
N GLN A 323 -4.43 -13.38 -32.09
CA GLN A 323 -4.86 -14.75 -32.32
C GLN A 323 -3.84 -15.71 -31.72
N VAL A 324 -4.30 -16.59 -30.85
CA VAL A 324 -3.53 -17.69 -30.30
C VAL A 324 -3.72 -18.91 -31.20
N SER A 325 -2.64 -19.59 -31.52
CA SER A 325 -2.63 -20.86 -32.26
C SER A 325 -1.89 -21.95 -31.49
N ASN A 326 -1.97 -23.21 -31.95
CA ASN A 326 -1.41 -24.41 -31.32
C ASN A 326 0.08 -24.41 -30.94
N ASN A 327 0.86 -23.38 -31.30
CA ASN A 327 2.29 -23.26 -31.01
C ASN A 327 2.58 -22.26 -29.87
N LEU A 328 1.71 -22.20 -28.85
CA LEU A 328 1.99 -21.38 -27.67
C LEU A 328 3.24 -21.87 -26.93
N GLN A 329 4.00 -20.93 -26.39
CA GLN A 329 5.13 -21.26 -25.54
C GLN A 329 4.64 -21.75 -24.18
N GLN A 330 5.37 -22.72 -23.60
CA GLN A 330 5.13 -23.19 -22.25
C GLN A 330 5.36 -22.04 -21.25
N ALA A 331 4.38 -21.81 -20.38
CA ALA A 331 4.44 -20.79 -19.36
C ALA A 331 5.49 -21.11 -18.30
N ASN A 332 6.07 -20.08 -17.70
CA ASN A 332 6.92 -20.23 -16.54
C ASN A 332 6.09 -20.88 -15.41
N PRO A 333 6.42 -22.10 -14.93
CA PRO A 333 5.62 -22.80 -13.93
C PRO A 333 5.50 -22.01 -12.62
N ASN A 334 6.50 -21.20 -12.28
CA ASN A 334 6.45 -20.38 -11.08
C ASN A 334 5.47 -19.21 -11.21
N LEU A 335 5.45 -18.57 -12.39
CA LEU A 335 4.49 -17.49 -12.66
C LEU A 335 3.06 -18.01 -12.63
N ILE A 336 2.78 -19.15 -13.27
CA ILE A 336 1.46 -19.79 -13.21
C ILE A 336 1.06 -20.07 -11.77
N ARG A 337 1.97 -20.62 -10.97
CA ARG A 337 1.72 -20.89 -9.55
C ARG A 337 1.39 -19.62 -8.75
N GLN A 338 2.15 -18.55 -8.94
CA GLN A 338 1.89 -17.25 -8.30
C GLN A 338 0.50 -16.72 -8.65
N GLN A 339 0.12 -16.77 -9.93
CA GLN A 339 -1.19 -16.31 -10.40
C GLN A 339 -2.34 -17.24 -9.93
N LYS A 340 -2.10 -18.55 -9.90
CA LYS A 340 -3.05 -19.55 -9.37
C LYS A 340 -3.35 -19.25 -7.90
N PHE A 341 -2.33 -19.10 -7.05
CA PHE A 341 -2.53 -18.79 -5.63
C PHE A 341 -3.10 -17.39 -5.41
N ARG A 342 -2.74 -16.37 -6.22
CA ARG A 342 -3.39 -15.05 -6.16
C ARG A 342 -4.90 -15.17 -6.34
N LEU A 343 -5.34 -15.91 -7.35
CA LEU A 343 -6.76 -16.04 -7.66
C LEU A 343 -7.49 -16.93 -6.65
N GLN A 344 -6.86 -18.02 -6.19
CA GLN A 344 -7.41 -18.85 -5.11
C GLN A 344 -7.50 -18.07 -3.79
N PHE A 345 -6.56 -17.18 -3.49
CA PHE A 345 -6.64 -16.26 -2.36
C PHE A 345 -7.86 -15.36 -2.47
N VAL A 346 -8.03 -14.67 -3.60
CA VAL A 346 -9.23 -13.85 -3.84
C VAL A 346 -10.50 -14.68 -3.68
N HIS A 347 -10.52 -15.88 -4.25
CA HIS A 347 -11.66 -16.76 -4.18
C HIS A 347 -12.00 -17.17 -2.74
N SER A 348 -11.06 -17.77 -2.02
CA SER A 348 -11.28 -18.24 -0.66
C SER A 348 -11.66 -17.11 0.29
N VAL A 349 -11.03 -15.95 0.17
CA VAL A 349 -11.34 -14.79 1.03
C VAL A 349 -12.74 -14.24 0.73
N ARG A 350 -13.14 -14.14 -0.54
CA ARG A 350 -14.48 -13.64 -0.89
C ARG A 350 -15.58 -14.64 -0.56
N THR A 351 -15.33 -15.94 -0.75
CA THR A 351 -16.27 -16.99 -0.33
C THR A 351 -16.44 -16.98 1.20
N ALA A 352 -15.35 -16.90 1.97
CA ALA A 352 -15.42 -16.76 3.43
C ALA A 352 -16.16 -15.47 3.85
N LEU A 353 -15.93 -14.35 3.16
CA LEU A 353 -16.67 -13.11 3.37
C LEU A 353 -18.18 -13.27 3.11
N GLU A 354 -18.59 -14.00 2.07
CA GLU A 354 -20.00 -14.30 1.78
C GLU A 354 -20.65 -15.12 2.89
N HIS A 355 -19.99 -16.17 3.38
CA HIS A 355 -20.46 -16.96 4.53
C HIS A 355 -20.57 -16.08 5.79
N MET A 356 -19.54 -15.30 6.10
CA MET A 356 -19.53 -14.43 7.27
C MET A 356 -20.63 -13.35 7.23
N ARG A 357 -21.01 -12.87 6.04
CA ARG A 357 -22.12 -11.91 5.86
C ARG A 357 -23.50 -12.55 6.05
N GLN A 358 -23.64 -13.87 5.88
CA GLN A 358 -24.91 -14.58 6.01
C GLN A 358 -25.29 -14.87 7.46
N ILE A 359 -24.32 -14.85 8.38
CA ILE A 359 -24.54 -15.12 9.81
C ILE A 359 -25.44 -14.05 10.44
N LYS A 360 -26.64 -14.44 10.86
CA LYS A 360 -27.64 -13.58 11.50
C LYS A 360 -27.81 -14.00 12.95
N THR A 361 -27.12 -13.31 13.86
CA THR A 361 -27.20 -13.46 15.34
C THR A 361 -28.43 -14.23 15.86
N ASN A 362 -28.34 -15.58 15.92
CA ASN A 362 -29.11 -16.55 16.71
C ASN A 362 -29.85 -17.67 15.92
N VAL A 363 -29.16 -18.59 15.23
CA VAL A 363 -29.62 -19.99 14.97
C VAL A 363 -28.42 -20.96 14.79
N THR A 364 -28.61 -22.28 14.88
CA THR A 364 -27.63 -23.33 14.53
C THR A 364 -27.02 -23.20 13.12
N GLU A 365 -27.74 -22.62 12.16
CA GLU A 365 -27.25 -22.35 10.80
C GLU A 365 -26.08 -21.35 10.80
N ASP A 366 -26.02 -20.41 11.76
CA ASP A 366 -24.92 -19.44 11.90
C ASP A 366 -23.57 -20.09 12.23
N LYS A 367 -23.59 -21.22 12.96
CA LYS A 367 -22.36 -21.96 13.28
C LYS A 367 -21.78 -22.65 12.05
N GLN A 368 -22.66 -23.18 11.20
CA GLN A 368 -22.26 -23.83 9.96
C GLN A 368 -21.59 -22.82 9.01
N GLU A 369 -22.19 -21.65 8.81
CA GLU A 369 -21.61 -20.60 7.95
C GLU A 369 -20.23 -20.14 8.46
N HIS A 370 -20.06 -19.99 9.79
CA HIS A 370 -18.75 -19.62 10.35
C HIS A 370 -17.70 -20.73 10.14
N GLU A 371 -18.08 -21.99 10.36
CA GLU A 371 -17.23 -23.14 10.10
C GLU A 371 -16.86 -23.25 8.61
N GLU A 372 -17.81 -23.02 7.70
CA GLU A 372 -17.56 -22.99 6.25
C GLU A 372 -16.57 -21.88 5.86
N ALA A 373 -16.71 -20.69 6.44
CA ALA A 373 -15.76 -19.59 6.23
C ALA A 373 -14.34 -19.95 6.70
N ILE A 374 -14.20 -20.56 7.88
CA ILE A 374 -12.90 -21.00 8.43
C ILE A 374 -12.31 -22.11 7.55
N ASN A 375 -13.10 -23.14 7.24
CA ASN A 375 -12.67 -24.28 6.43
C ASN A 375 -12.16 -23.85 5.05
N GLN A 376 -12.81 -22.85 4.43
CA GLN A 376 -12.38 -22.31 3.14
C GLN A 376 -10.99 -21.67 3.21
N ILE A 377 -10.66 -20.96 4.29
CA ILE A 377 -9.34 -20.35 4.50
C ILE A 377 -8.30 -21.40 4.87
N GLU A 378 -8.62 -22.34 5.75
CA GLU A 378 -7.70 -23.42 6.16
C GLU A 378 -7.35 -24.36 4.99
N LYS A 379 -8.29 -24.62 4.09
CA LYS A 379 -8.01 -25.37 2.86
C LYS A 379 -6.94 -24.69 2.02
N LEU A 380 -7.08 -23.38 1.77
CA LEU A 380 -6.11 -22.62 0.99
C LEU A 380 -4.75 -22.53 1.70
N GLU A 381 -4.75 -22.32 3.01
CA GLU A 381 -3.52 -22.32 3.82
C GLU A 381 -2.74 -23.63 3.64
N ASN A 382 -3.42 -24.78 3.74
CA ASN A 382 -2.78 -26.08 3.55
C ASN A 382 -2.20 -26.25 2.13
N ASP A 383 -2.93 -25.79 1.10
CA ASP A 383 -2.47 -25.83 -0.28
C ASP A 383 -1.22 -24.95 -0.50
N MET A 384 -1.14 -23.80 0.19
CA MET A 384 -0.04 -22.85 0.07
C MET A 384 1.19 -23.19 0.91
N LYS A 385 1.02 -23.88 2.05
CA LYS A 385 2.03 -24.05 3.09
C LYS A 385 3.39 -24.53 2.56
N SER A 386 3.39 -25.62 1.79
CA SER A 386 4.62 -26.19 1.23
C SER A 386 5.38 -25.24 0.29
N TYR A 387 4.67 -24.31 -0.36
CA TYR A 387 5.25 -23.33 -1.27
C TYR A 387 5.69 -22.05 -0.55
N ALA A 388 4.98 -21.66 0.52
CA ALA A 388 5.32 -20.52 1.36
C ALA A 388 6.61 -20.74 2.17
N ASP A 389 6.87 -21.99 2.58
CA ASP A 389 8.14 -22.41 3.21
C ASP A 389 9.30 -22.46 2.19
N GLY A 390 9.00 -22.33 0.90
CA GLY A 390 9.97 -22.29 -0.18
C GLY A 390 10.64 -20.92 -0.36
N THR A 391 11.30 -20.73 -1.51
CA THR A 391 12.04 -19.50 -1.84
C THR A 391 11.20 -18.44 -2.56
N ASP A 392 9.91 -18.70 -2.83
CA ASP A 392 9.07 -17.75 -3.56
C ASP A 392 8.48 -16.69 -2.61
N LYS A 393 9.09 -15.50 -2.63
CA LYS A 393 8.65 -14.37 -1.81
C LYS A 393 7.20 -13.96 -2.07
N TYR A 394 6.71 -14.05 -3.31
CA TYR A 394 5.33 -13.67 -3.64
C TYR A 394 4.33 -14.56 -2.91
N ILE A 395 4.55 -15.87 -2.95
CA ILE A 395 3.66 -16.84 -2.29
C ILE A 395 3.79 -16.72 -0.77
N LYS A 396 5.00 -16.51 -0.25
CA LYS A 396 5.24 -16.30 1.19
C LYS A 396 4.52 -15.05 1.72
N ASP A 397 4.59 -13.93 0.99
CA ASP A 397 3.94 -12.69 1.39
C ASP A 397 2.40 -12.83 1.32
N LEU A 398 1.86 -13.46 0.27
CA LEU A 398 0.43 -13.77 0.18
C LEU A 398 -0.04 -14.71 1.31
N PHE A 399 0.80 -15.67 1.69
CA PHE A 399 0.54 -16.56 2.82
C PHE A 399 0.55 -15.80 4.16
N SER A 400 1.43 -14.80 4.31
CA SER A 400 1.46 -13.93 5.48
C SER A 400 0.16 -13.14 5.63
N ASP A 401 -0.37 -12.59 4.54
CA ASP A 401 -1.66 -11.87 4.55
C ASP A 401 -2.81 -12.83 4.93
N LEU A 402 -2.80 -14.04 4.35
CA LEU A 402 -3.81 -15.09 4.61
C LEU A 402 -3.82 -15.51 6.08
N THR A 403 -2.65 -15.78 6.65
CA THR A 403 -2.52 -16.33 8.01
C THR A 403 -2.54 -15.26 9.10
N GLY A 404 -2.24 -14.00 8.75
CA GLY A 404 -2.36 -12.83 9.61
C GLY A 404 -3.77 -12.24 9.59
N GLN A 405 -3.90 -11.06 8.98
CA GLN A 405 -5.11 -10.25 9.07
C GLN A 405 -6.36 -10.92 8.47
N VAL A 406 -6.23 -11.76 7.44
CA VAL A 406 -7.41 -12.44 6.88
C VAL A 406 -8.02 -13.43 7.88
N LYS A 407 -7.20 -14.29 8.48
CA LYS A 407 -7.67 -15.22 9.53
C LYS A 407 -8.20 -14.49 10.75
N GLU A 408 -7.54 -13.41 11.16
CA GLU A 408 -8.01 -12.59 12.28
C GLU A 408 -9.38 -11.96 11.97
N ALA A 409 -9.55 -11.41 10.77
CA ALA A 409 -10.79 -10.78 10.33
C ALA A 409 -12.01 -11.71 10.44
N ILE A 410 -11.85 -13.00 10.13
CA ILE A 410 -12.95 -13.98 10.19
C ILE A 410 -12.98 -14.79 11.49
N GLY A 411 -11.93 -14.72 12.32
CA GLY A 411 -11.78 -15.58 13.50
C GLY A 411 -12.84 -15.32 14.57
N LYS A 412 -13.30 -14.07 14.70
CA LYS A 412 -14.40 -13.70 15.61
C LYS A 412 -15.41 -12.82 14.88
N MET A 413 -16.70 -13.07 15.13
CA MET A 413 -17.79 -12.27 14.57
C MET A 413 -17.68 -10.78 14.96
N GLU A 414 -17.18 -10.48 16.16
CA GLU A 414 -16.95 -9.09 16.60
C GLU A 414 -15.88 -8.39 15.74
N TRP A 415 -14.75 -9.06 15.48
CA TRP A 415 -13.67 -8.53 14.63
C TRP A 415 -14.13 -8.39 13.19
N PHE A 416 -14.87 -9.38 12.69
CA PHE A 416 -15.49 -9.33 11.37
C PHE A 416 -16.40 -8.11 11.22
N LYS A 417 -17.36 -7.94 12.14
CA LYS A 417 -18.30 -6.81 12.11
C LYS A 417 -17.61 -5.46 12.26
N LYS A 418 -16.56 -5.39 13.10
CA LYS A 418 -15.84 -4.15 13.35
C LYS A 418 -15.01 -3.73 12.14
N TRP A 419 -14.21 -4.62 11.56
CA TRP A 419 -13.23 -4.23 10.54
C TRP A 419 -13.08 -5.25 9.41
N GLY A 420 -13.25 -6.55 9.67
CA GLY A 420 -13.08 -7.59 8.65
C GLY A 420 -14.01 -7.42 7.44
N VAL A 421 -15.26 -7.02 7.67
CA VAL A 421 -16.27 -6.77 6.63
C VAL A 421 -15.88 -5.63 5.67
N HIS A 422 -15.01 -4.72 6.11
CA HIS A 422 -14.52 -3.57 5.35
C HIS A 422 -13.13 -3.84 4.74
N PHE A 423 -12.26 -4.55 5.46
CA PHE A 423 -10.90 -4.86 5.05
C PHE A 423 -10.82 -5.92 3.94
N LEU A 424 -11.53 -7.05 4.07
CA LEU A 424 -11.43 -8.16 3.12
C LEU A 424 -11.81 -7.76 1.68
N PRO A 425 -12.85 -6.95 1.43
CA PRO A 425 -13.13 -6.41 0.10
C PRO A 425 -11.98 -5.55 -0.46
N SER A 426 -11.39 -4.68 0.38
CA SER A 426 -10.27 -3.80 -0.01
C SER A 426 -9.05 -4.62 -0.46
N LEU A 427 -8.64 -5.61 0.33
CA LEU A 427 -7.50 -6.47 0.03
C LEU A 427 -7.72 -7.32 -1.23
N THR A 428 -8.86 -8.00 -1.33
CA THR A 428 -9.15 -8.85 -2.50
C THR A 428 -9.34 -8.04 -3.78
N ARG A 429 -9.88 -6.83 -3.69
CA ARG A 429 -10.01 -5.93 -4.83
C ARG A 429 -8.63 -5.49 -5.35
N ALA A 430 -7.69 -5.21 -4.45
CA ALA A 430 -6.30 -4.89 -4.83
C ALA A 430 -5.61 -6.03 -5.58
N HIS A 431 -5.78 -7.28 -5.15
CA HIS A 431 -5.25 -8.45 -5.88
C HIS A 431 -5.92 -8.68 -7.25
N LEU A 432 -7.24 -8.44 -7.37
CA LEU A 432 -7.93 -8.52 -8.67
C LEU A 432 -7.43 -7.44 -9.64
N LEU A 433 -7.26 -6.22 -9.13
CA LEU A 433 -6.70 -5.12 -9.90
C LEU A 433 -5.19 -5.19 -10.07
N GLN A 434 -4.48 -6.02 -9.31
CA GLN A 434 -3.01 -6.11 -9.30
C GLN A 434 -2.37 -4.74 -9.03
N PHE A 435 -2.90 -4.02 -8.04
CA PHE A 435 -2.40 -2.72 -7.58
C PHE A 435 -1.98 -2.80 -6.11
N CYS A 436 -0.92 -2.09 -5.76
CA CYS A 436 -0.54 -1.90 -4.36
C CYS A 436 -1.50 -0.86 -3.80
N ASN A 437 -2.38 -1.25 -2.87
CA ASN A 437 -3.27 -0.30 -2.20
C ASN A 437 -2.71 0.17 -0.85
N ASN A 438 -1.76 -0.55 -0.24
CA ASN A 438 -1.11 -0.16 1.01
C ASN A 438 0.25 -0.87 1.24
N PHE A 439 1.01 -0.42 2.25
CA PHE A 439 2.34 -0.93 2.65
C PHE A 439 2.32 -1.80 3.90
N LYS A 440 1.15 -2.03 4.49
CA LYS A 440 1.00 -2.84 5.70
C LYS A 440 0.76 -4.32 5.36
N ASP A 441 0.20 -4.60 4.19
CA ASP A 441 -0.04 -5.94 3.68
C ASP A 441 1.08 -6.37 2.69
N PRO A 442 1.95 -7.33 3.03
CA PRO A 442 3.02 -7.81 2.15
C PRO A 442 2.58 -8.26 0.76
N GLY A 443 1.47 -8.98 0.62
CA GLY A 443 1.06 -9.59 -0.65
C GLY A 443 0.78 -8.58 -1.76
N VAL A 444 0.17 -7.44 -1.43
CA VAL A 444 -0.13 -6.36 -2.39
C VAL A 444 1.09 -5.49 -2.73
N GLN A 445 2.17 -5.54 -1.94
CA GLN A 445 3.43 -4.83 -2.23
C GLN A 445 4.20 -5.44 -3.41
N HIS A 446 3.74 -6.58 -3.92
CA HIS A 446 4.26 -7.14 -5.15
C HIS A 446 3.87 -6.35 -6.41
N TYR A 447 2.88 -5.47 -6.29
CA TYR A 447 2.41 -4.62 -7.38
C TYR A 447 3.06 -3.23 -7.38
N GLY A 448 3.11 -2.58 -8.54
CA GLY A 448 3.66 -1.22 -8.65
C GLY A 448 5.18 -1.17 -8.55
N LYS A 449 5.89 -2.18 -9.08
CA LYS A 449 7.36 -2.23 -9.06
C LYS A 449 8.06 -1.45 -10.17
N GLY A 450 7.30 -0.71 -10.99
CA GLY A 450 7.83 0.20 -11.99
C GLY A 450 8.73 1.27 -11.37
N LEU A 451 9.72 1.73 -12.14
CA LEU A 451 10.66 2.75 -11.68
C LEU A 451 9.91 4.06 -11.43
N LEU A 452 9.04 4.47 -12.35
CA LEU A 452 8.21 5.66 -12.25
C LEU A 452 7.24 5.59 -11.08
N PHE A 453 6.59 4.43 -10.86
CA PHE A 453 5.70 4.26 -9.72
C PHE A 453 6.45 4.45 -8.41
N SER A 454 7.60 3.80 -8.26
CA SER A 454 8.42 3.93 -7.06
C SER A 454 8.88 5.37 -6.83
N GLN A 455 9.29 6.08 -7.89
CA GLN A 455 9.70 7.48 -7.81
C GLN A 455 8.57 8.42 -7.38
N ILE A 456 7.39 8.30 -8.01
CA ILE A 456 6.23 9.11 -7.67
C ILE A 456 5.76 8.80 -6.26
N ARG A 457 5.68 7.52 -5.89
CA ARG A 457 5.29 7.07 -4.56
C ARG A 457 6.20 7.64 -3.47
N ASP A 458 7.51 7.55 -3.65
CA ASP A 458 8.48 8.10 -2.70
C ASP A 458 8.36 9.64 -2.61
N GLU A 459 8.13 10.34 -3.73
CA GLU A 459 7.86 11.79 -3.72
C GLU A 459 6.57 12.13 -2.95
N MET A 460 5.50 11.35 -3.12
CA MET A 460 4.24 11.57 -2.42
C MET A 460 4.35 11.28 -0.93
N ASP A 461 5.16 10.30 -0.57
CA ASP A 461 5.47 9.99 0.81
C ASP A 461 6.15 11.18 1.52
N ASP A 462 7.09 11.84 0.84
CA ASP A 462 7.78 13.03 1.35
C ASP A 462 6.83 14.19 1.57
N ILE A 463 5.95 14.42 0.60
CA ILE A 463 4.93 15.45 0.68
C ILE A 463 4.02 15.16 1.86
N PHE A 464 3.54 13.92 1.99
CA PHE A 464 2.68 13.51 3.11
C PHE A 464 3.34 13.75 4.48
N CYS A 465 4.62 13.40 4.61
CA CYS A 465 5.38 13.52 5.86
C CYS A 465 5.81 14.96 6.18
N SER A 466 6.06 15.80 5.16
CA SER A 466 6.49 17.19 5.33
C SER A 466 5.34 18.16 5.59
N LEU A 467 4.10 17.76 5.28
CA LEU A 467 2.93 18.56 5.57
C LEU A 467 2.70 18.69 7.09
N PRO A 468 2.32 19.88 7.57
CA PRO A 468 2.03 20.07 8.99
C PRO A 468 0.88 19.16 9.40
N ALA A 469 1.00 18.54 10.56
CA ALA A 469 -0.06 17.71 11.10
C ALA A 469 -1.37 18.50 11.24
N PRO A 470 -2.53 17.81 11.15
CA PRO A 470 -3.81 18.46 11.35
C PRO A 470 -3.88 19.10 12.73
N LYS A 471 -4.49 20.30 12.80
CA LYS A 471 -4.69 21.03 14.05
C LYS A 471 -5.80 20.33 14.86
N ARG A 472 -5.54 20.04 16.14
CA ARG A 472 -6.53 19.39 17.02
C ARG A 472 -7.75 20.26 17.22
N THR A 473 -8.89 19.62 17.46
CA THR A 473 -10.12 20.30 17.89
C THR A 473 -10.08 20.75 19.35
N GLU A 474 -9.20 20.20 20.21
CA GLU A 474 -9.26 20.49 21.67
C GLU A 474 -7.93 20.76 22.42
N THR A 475 -6.72 20.66 21.84
CA THR A 475 -5.46 21.01 22.55
C THR A 475 -4.30 21.44 21.62
N ASP A 476 -3.42 22.36 22.07
CA ASP A 476 -2.30 22.95 21.29
C ASP A 476 -1.05 22.05 21.09
N ALA A 477 -1.12 20.74 21.36
CA ALA A 477 0.06 19.87 21.21
C ALA A 477 0.19 19.31 19.77
N THR A 478 1.31 19.60 19.12
CA THR A 478 1.65 19.15 17.76
C THR A 478 2.00 17.66 17.73
N ILE A 479 1.32 16.88 16.90
CA ILE A 479 1.74 15.51 16.54
C ILE A 479 2.66 15.59 15.34
N ASP A 480 3.77 14.85 15.32
CA ASP A 480 4.60 14.69 14.13
C ASP A 480 4.00 13.56 13.28
N MET A 481 3.63 13.85 12.03
CA MET A 481 3.04 12.86 11.12
C MET A 481 4.01 11.73 10.80
N SER A 482 5.32 11.94 10.96
CA SER A 482 6.32 10.89 10.88
C SER A 482 6.03 9.77 11.89
N VAL A 483 5.37 10.00 13.02
CA VAL A 483 5.03 8.96 14.00
C VAL A 483 4.14 7.86 13.41
N PHE A 484 3.31 8.21 12.43
CA PHE A 484 2.47 7.27 11.68
C PHE A 484 3.22 6.57 10.54
N HIS A 485 4.46 6.98 10.24
CA HIS A 485 5.20 6.61 9.03
C HIS A 485 6.73 6.34 9.21
N ASN A 486 7.29 6.46 10.41
CA ASN A 486 8.74 6.61 10.57
C ASN A 486 9.47 5.28 10.76
N ALA A 487 9.97 4.71 9.67
CA ALA A 487 10.75 3.48 9.68
C ALA A 487 12.26 3.62 10.03
N SER A 488 12.76 4.65 10.73
CA SER A 488 14.24 4.73 10.93
C SER A 488 14.85 5.76 11.91
N ALA A 489 15.36 5.23 13.03
CA ALA A 489 16.73 5.39 13.54
C ALA A 489 16.85 4.55 14.83
N GLY A 490 17.32 3.31 14.72
CA GLY A 490 17.34 2.38 15.84
C GLY A 490 18.30 2.80 16.95
N CYS A 491 17.82 3.04 18.18
CA CYS A 491 18.65 3.35 19.35
C CYS A 491 18.15 2.66 20.64
N PHE A 492 19.05 2.45 21.58
CA PHE A 492 18.84 1.81 22.89
C PHE A 492 18.57 2.84 23.98
N TYR A 493 17.76 2.47 24.97
CA TYR A 493 17.65 3.22 26.22
C TYR A 493 18.89 3.04 27.09
N GLY A 494 19.39 4.13 27.69
CA GLY A 494 20.65 4.12 28.44
C GLY A 494 20.65 3.23 29.69
N GLU A 495 19.49 2.96 30.30
CA GLU A 495 19.37 2.09 31.49
C GLU A 495 19.22 0.61 31.14
N CYS A 496 19.16 0.25 29.85
CA CYS A 496 19.27 -1.16 29.46
C CYS A 496 20.68 -1.69 29.74
N THR A 497 20.81 -3.00 29.86
CA THR A 497 22.09 -3.68 30.09
C THR A 497 22.61 -4.30 28.80
N VAL A 498 23.90 -4.17 28.52
CA VAL A 498 24.60 -4.89 27.45
C VAL A 498 25.52 -5.95 28.05
N ARG A 499 25.61 -7.10 27.40
CA ARG A 499 26.48 -8.21 27.85
C ARG A 499 27.87 -8.12 27.22
N LEU A 500 28.90 -8.20 28.06
CA LEU A 500 30.30 -8.27 27.66
C LEU A 500 30.72 -9.73 27.41
N MET A 501 31.81 -9.93 26.66
CA MET A 501 32.36 -11.26 26.37
C MET A 501 32.80 -12.06 27.62
N ASN A 502 33.14 -11.38 28.71
CA ASN A 502 33.46 -12.01 29.98
C ASN A 502 32.22 -12.41 30.80
N GLY A 503 31.01 -12.25 30.24
CA GLY A 503 29.74 -12.55 30.86
C GLY A 503 29.17 -11.46 31.78
N SER A 504 29.94 -10.41 32.10
CA SER A 504 29.45 -9.30 32.91
C SER A 504 28.46 -8.42 32.14
N LEU A 505 27.62 -7.70 32.88
CA LEU A 505 26.65 -6.76 32.34
C LEU A 505 27.10 -5.33 32.62
N LYS A 506 26.88 -4.43 31.67
CA LYS A 506 27.14 -3.00 31.80
C LYS A 506 25.91 -2.23 31.32
N LEU A 507 25.62 -1.06 31.89
CA LEU A 507 24.54 -0.24 31.33
C LEU A 507 24.94 0.26 29.95
N VAL A 508 23.97 0.38 29.05
CA VAL A 508 24.15 0.87 27.69
C VAL A 508 24.82 2.25 27.68
N LYS A 509 24.44 3.14 28.61
CA LYS A 509 25.04 4.47 28.77
C LYS A 509 26.50 4.45 29.27
N ASP A 510 26.93 3.35 29.90
CA ASP A 510 28.25 3.22 30.50
C ASP A 510 29.26 2.51 29.59
N VAL A 511 28.80 1.98 28.44
CA VAL A 511 29.66 1.36 27.42
C VAL A 511 30.73 2.34 26.97
N GLN A 512 31.96 1.85 26.84
CA GLN A 512 33.11 2.62 26.42
C GLN A 512 33.70 2.02 25.14
N PRO A 513 34.41 2.84 24.34
CA PRO A 513 35.32 2.31 23.33
C PRO A 513 36.28 1.27 23.93
N ASP A 514 36.66 0.29 23.13
CA ASP A 514 37.44 -0.91 23.49
C ASP A 514 36.72 -1.98 24.33
N ASP A 515 35.49 -1.73 24.80
CA ASP A 515 34.66 -2.79 25.39
C ASP A 515 34.40 -3.89 24.34
N ARG A 516 34.47 -5.16 24.76
CA ARG A 516 34.15 -6.32 23.90
C ARG A 516 32.79 -6.89 24.25
N LEU A 517 31.86 -6.81 23.30
CA LEU A 517 30.45 -7.15 23.50
C LEU A 517 30.11 -8.55 22.96
N ALA A 518 29.25 -9.25 23.68
CA ALA A 518 28.64 -10.51 23.25
C ALA A 518 27.56 -10.23 22.19
N PRO A 519 27.27 -11.16 21.25
CA PRO A 519 27.68 -12.57 21.28
C PRO A 519 28.97 -12.89 20.53
N HIS A 520 29.41 -12.02 19.60
CA HIS A 520 30.50 -12.33 18.67
C HIS A 520 31.86 -11.70 19.02
N GLY A 521 31.95 -10.96 20.13
CA GLY A 521 33.21 -10.37 20.61
C GLY A 521 33.70 -9.17 19.82
N GLY A 522 32.78 -8.46 19.16
CA GLY A 522 33.04 -7.18 18.53
C GLY A 522 33.49 -6.15 19.57
N MET A 523 34.59 -5.46 19.26
CA MET A 523 35.13 -4.37 20.05
C MET A 523 34.44 -3.07 19.65
N VAL A 524 33.98 -2.30 20.64
CA VAL A 524 33.34 -1.00 20.42
C VAL A 524 34.36 -0.01 19.90
N LYS A 525 34.22 0.42 18.64
CA LYS A 525 35.01 1.51 18.06
C LYS A 525 34.45 2.87 18.44
N PHE A 526 33.13 3.01 18.36
CA PHE A 526 32.43 4.24 18.70
C PHE A 526 31.18 3.97 19.53
N VAL A 527 30.95 4.81 20.51
CA VAL A 527 29.67 4.92 21.23
C VAL A 527 28.97 6.17 20.70
N VAL A 528 27.82 5.99 20.08
CA VAL A 528 27.02 7.09 19.53
C VAL A 528 25.95 7.45 20.55
N LYS A 529 26.06 8.64 21.15
CA LYS A 529 25.11 9.19 22.11
C LYS A 529 24.27 10.26 21.41
N THR A 530 23.02 9.93 21.11
CA THR A 530 22.07 10.85 20.47
C THR A 530 21.26 11.59 21.52
N ILE A 531 21.47 12.90 21.65
CA ILE A 531 20.77 13.75 22.62
C ILE A 531 19.31 13.92 22.22
N CYS A 532 18.41 13.61 23.13
CA CYS A 532 16.97 13.64 22.90
C CYS A 532 16.42 15.07 22.99
N LYS A 533 15.62 15.47 21.99
CA LYS A 533 14.87 16.72 22.07
C LYS A 533 13.92 16.69 23.26
N ASN A 534 13.87 17.76 24.04
CA ASN A 534 13.06 17.86 25.26
C ASN A 534 13.33 16.79 26.34
N ARG A 535 14.48 16.09 26.30
CA ARG A 535 14.83 14.98 27.21
C ARG A 535 13.80 13.84 27.23
N LYS A 536 13.18 13.56 26.08
CA LYS A 536 12.21 12.47 25.92
C LYS A 536 12.41 11.76 24.59
N ALA A 537 12.13 10.46 24.55
CA ALA A 537 12.14 9.68 23.32
C ALA A 537 10.96 8.70 23.29
N LYS A 538 10.46 8.42 22.09
CA LYS A 538 9.43 7.39 21.86
C LYS A 538 10.10 6.02 21.71
N MET A 539 9.77 5.09 22.59
CA MET A 539 10.39 3.77 22.67
C MET A 539 9.37 2.70 22.99
N VAL A 540 9.65 1.47 22.58
CA VAL A 540 8.87 0.29 22.90
C VAL A 540 9.57 -0.54 23.96
N ILE A 541 8.79 -1.31 24.70
CA ILE A 541 9.29 -2.28 25.67
C ILE A 541 8.96 -3.66 25.13
N VAL A 542 9.97 -4.47 24.86
CA VAL A 542 9.81 -5.83 24.34
C VAL A 542 10.28 -6.86 25.38
N GLU A 543 10.40 -8.13 24.98
CA GLU A 543 10.83 -9.22 25.86
C GLU A 543 12.11 -8.88 26.65
N ASN A 544 12.25 -9.46 27.84
CA ASN A 544 13.32 -9.19 28.80
C ASN A 544 13.44 -7.72 29.24
N ASN A 545 12.34 -6.96 29.17
CA ASN A 545 12.30 -5.52 29.47
C ASN A 545 13.31 -4.70 28.65
N LEU A 546 13.63 -5.15 27.43
CA LEU A 546 14.42 -4.35 26.50
C LEU A 546 13.61 -3.10 26.12
N ILE A 547 14.15 -1.93 26.43
CA ILE A 547 13.58 -0.63 26.06
C ILE A 547 14.38 -0.07 24.88
N ILE A 548 13.70 0.08 23.74
CA ILE A 548 14.35 0.36 22.46
C ILE A 548 13.46 1.19 21.55
N THR A 549 14.00 1.94 20.59
CA THR A 549 13.17 2.61 19.58
C THR A 549 12.42 1.59 18.72
N ALA A 550 11.19 1.91 18.32
CA ALA A 550 10.24 1.00 17.67
C ALA A 550 10.75 0.33 16.37
N TRP A 551 11.73 0.96 15.70
CA TRP A 551 12.26 0.52 14.40
C TRP A 551 13.73 0.09 14.46
N HIS A 552 14.22 -0.30 15.64
CA HIS A 552 15.55 -0.89 15.80
C HIS A 552 15.48 -2.41 15.58
N PRO A 553 16.09 -2.97 14.51
CA PRO A 553 16.01 -4.42 14.26
C PRO A 553 16.56 -5.26 15.42
N ILE A 554 15.72 -6.18 15.91
CA ILE A 554 16.10 -7.19 16.92
C ILE A 554 15.94 -8.59 16.32
N ARG A 555 16.67 -9.56 16.86
CA ARG A 555 16.55 -10.95 16.43
C ARG A 555 15.70 -11.73 17.44
N ALA A 556 14.58 -12.27 16.97
CA ALA A 556 13.72 -13.20 17.69
C ALA A 556 13.55 -14.47 16.87
N ASN A 557 13.63 -15.64 17.49
CA ASN A 557 13.55 -16.94 16.80
C ASN A 557 14.46 -17.05 15.56
N GLN A 558 15.69 -16.54 15.66
CA GLN A 558 16.69 -16.50 14.58
C GLN A 558 16.33 -15.63 13.36
N GLN A 559 15.25 -14.85 13.42
CA GLN A 559 14.85 -13.92 12.35
C GLN A 559 14.92 -12.47 12.84
N TRP A 560 15.31 -11.57 11.92
CA TRP A 560 15.20 -10.14 12.17
C TRP A 560 13.74 -9.73 12.19
N ILE A 561 13.33 -8.96 13.19
CA ILE A 561 12.00 -8.38 13.31
C ILE A 561 12.11 -6.92 13.75
N MET A 562 11.06 -6.13 13.52
CA MET A 562 10.97 -4.78 14.06
C MET A 562 10.22 -4.79 15.38
N PRO A 563 10.72 -4.16 16.45
CA PRO A 563 10.03 -4.08 17.74
C PRO A 563 8.59 -3.56 17.66
N CYS A 564 8.30 -2.67 16.70
CA CYS A 564 6.94 -2.18 16.44
C CYS A 564 5.95 -3.27 15.97
N THR A 565 6.42 -4.44 15.50
CA THR A 565 5.53 -5.56 15.16
C THR A 565 5.18 -6.40 16.39
N LEU A 566 5.88 -6.21 17.51
CA LEU A 566 5.63 -6.93 18.77
C LEU A 566 4.74 -6.15 19.74
N VAL A 567 4.63 -4.83 19.56
CA VAL A 567 3.87 -3.96 20.47
C VAL A 567 3.07 -2.91 19.73
N SER A 568 1.94 -2.55 20.31
CA SER A 568 0.90 -1.74 19.67
C SER A 568 1.22 -0.24 19.61
N SER A 569 2.02 0.30 20.54
CA SER A 569 2.44 1.71 20.53
C SER A 569 3.75 1.97 21.30
N PRO A 570 4.57 2.98 20.89
CA PRO A 570 5.72 3.43 21.65
C PRO A 570 5.31 4.29 22.87
N ASN A 571 5.94 4.04 24.02
CA ASN A 571 5.87 4.86 25.22
C ASN A 571 6.78 6.11 25.10
N GLU A 572 6.35 7.24 25.65
CA GLU A 572 7.22 8.40 25.81
C GLU A 572 8.07 8.24 27.08
N ILE A 573 9.36 8.00 26.90
CA ILE A 573 10.30 7.73 27.99
C ILE A 573 11.19 8.95 28.22
N SER A 574 11.21 9.44 29.46
CA SER A 574 12.11 10.50 29.90
C SER A 574 13.54 10.00 29.84
N CYS A 575 14.35 10.57 28.94
CA CYS A 575 15.73 10.18 28.74
C CYS A 575 16.53 11.35 28.17
N GLU A 576 17.74 11.57 28.70
CA GLU A 576 18.62 12.62 28.18
C GLU A 576 19.15 12.27 26.78
N ALA A 577 19.45 11.00 26.56
CA ALA A 577 20.00 10.50 25.32
C ALA A 577 19.63 9.03 25.07
N VAL A 578 19.71 8.65 23.80
CA VAL A 578 19.65 7.25 23.34
C VAL A 578 21.00 6.86 22.74
N TYR A 579 21.29 5.56 22.72
CA TYR A 579 22.63 5.07 22.40
C TYR A 579 22.61 4.06 21.26
N ASN A 580 23.68 4.01 20.47
CA ASN A 580 23.99 2.90 19.56
C ASN A 580 25.52 2.76 19.47
N PHE A 581 26.01 1.64 18.94
CA PHE A 581 27.43 1.30 18.90
C PHE A 581 27.88 1.08 17.46
N ALA A 582 29.16 1.34 17.19
CA ALA A 582 29.84 0.87 16.00
C ALA A 582 30.92 -0.12 16.42
N LEU A 583 30.85 -1.36 15.95
CA LEU A 583 31.82 -2.40 16.27
C LEU A 583 32.86 -2.56 15.18
N ASP A 584 33.98 -3.20 15.51
CA ASP A 584 35.01 -3.60 14.54
C ASP A 584 34.62 -4.83 13.71
N GLN A 585 33.84 -5.75 14.29
CA GLN A 585 33.35 -6.98 13.69
C GLN A 585 32.06 -7.48 14.39
N GLY A 586 31.40 -8.47 13.79
CA GLY A 586 30.23 -9.17 14.35
C GLY A 586 28.92 -8.37 14.32
N HIS A 587 29.01 -7.07 14.56
CA HIS A 587 27.95 -6.05 14.43
C HIS A 587 26.58 -6.37 15.06
N THR A 588 26.52 -7.31 15.99
CA THR A 588 25.37 -7.56 16.85
C THR A 588 25.78 -7.52 18.32
N VAL A 589 24.83 -7.15 19.18
CA VAL A 589 25.02 -7.03 20.63
C VAL A 589 23.84 -7.64 21.38
N LEU A 590 24.10 -8.24 22.55
CA LEU A 590 23.04 -8.68 23.46
C LEU A 590 22.67 -7.56 24.43
N VAL A 591 21.51 -6.93 24.23
CA VAL A 591 20.95 -5.90 25.13
C VAL A 591 19.74 -6.49 25.85
N ASN A 592 19.77 -6.54 27.17
CA ASN A 592 18.82 -7.29 28.00
C ASN A 592 18.61 -8.72 27.46
N ASP A 593 19.70 -9.38 27.04
CA ASP A 593 19.70 -10.72 26.44
C ASP A 593 18.92 -10.89 25.14
N VAL A 594 18.54 -9.79 24.48
CA VAL A 594 17.99 -9.78 23.12
C VAL A 594 19.08 -9.36 22.14
N GLU A 595 19.27 -10.12 21.06
CA GLU A 595 20.26 -9.78 20.03
C GLU A 595 19.76 -8.62 19.17
N CYS A 596 20.54 -7.54 19.15
CA CYS A 596 20.24 -6.29 18.46
C CYS A 596 21.35 -5.93 17.47
N VAL A 597 21.00 -5.20 16.42
CA VAL A 597 21.97 -4.76 15.40
C VAL A 597 22.74 -3.50 15.84
N THR A 598 23.99 -3.36 15.39
CA THR A 598 24.82 -2.15 15.60
C THR A 598 25.09 -1.43 14.28
N LEU A 599 25.69 -0.24 14.34
CA LEU A 599 26.03 0.55 13.16
C LEU A 599 27.16 -0.08 12.33
N GLY A 600 27.11 0.12 11.02
CA GLY A 600 28.09 -0.38 10.05
C GLY A 600 27.97 -1.87 9.74
N HIS A 601 26.82 -2.49 10.04
CA HIS A 601 26.67 -3.95 10.10
C HIS A 601 26.78 -4.73 8.77
N GLY A 602 26.55 -4.11 7.61
CA GLY A 602 26.70 -4.75 6.30
C GLY A 602 25.61 -5.77 5.92
N PHE A 603 24.75 -6.19 6.84
CA PHE A 603 23.60 -7.08 6.56
C PHE A 603 22.70 -6.59 5.42
N GLN A 604 22.19 -7.53 4.61
CA GLN A 604 21.45 -7.28 3.37
C GLN A 604 20.00 -7.78 3.40
N GLU A 605 19.60 -8.45 4.48
CA GLU A 605 18.25 -8.94 4.71
C GLU A 605 17.27 -7.78 4.90
N ASP A 606 16.05 -7.89 4.34
CA ASP A 606 15.16 -6.74 4.13
C ASP A 606 14.83 -5.92 5.39
N ILE A 607 14.70 -6.56 6.56
CA ILE A 607 14.35 -5.88 7.82
C ILE A 607 15.54 -5.11 8.39
N VAL A 608 16.75 -5.65 8.30
CA VAL A 608 17.93 -5.07 8.94
C VAL A 608 18.75 -4.21 7.97
N ARG A 609 18.59 -4.40 6.66
CA ARG A 609 19.33 -3.65 5.62
C ARG A 609 19.03 -2.17 5.70
N HIS A 610 20.09 -1.35 5.82
CA HIS A 610 19.96 0.10 5.83
C HIS A 610 21.06 0.78 5.01
N ALA A 611 20.67 1.64 4.06
CA ALA A 611 21.58 2.24 3.07
C ALA A 611 22.66 3.19 3.65
N TYR A 612 22.47 3.67 4.87
CA TYR A 612 23.45 4.50 5.59
C TYR A 612 23.97 3.80 6.84
N TYR A 613 23.14 3.64 7.89
CA TYR A 613 23.48 2.94 9.14
C TYR A 613 24.02 1.51 8.97
N GLY A 614 23.65 0.79 7.91
CA GLY A 614 24.18 -0.54 7.62
C GLY A 614 25.42 -0.56 6.73
N SER A 615 25.97 0.60 6.38
CA SER A 615 27.08 0.72 5.42
C SER A 615 28.31 1.36 6.05
N GLN A 616 29.46 1.27 5.39
CA GLN A 616 30.68 1.96 5.81
C GLN A 616 30.54 3.50 5.83
N ARG A 617 29.48 4.06 5.25
CA ARG A 617 29.24 5.51 5.22
C ARG A 617 29.06 6.08 6.63
N VAL A 618 28.28 5.42 7.49
CA VAL A 618 28.11 5.87 8.88
C VAL A 618 29.43 5.83 9.64
N ILE A 619 30.25 4.80 9.43
CA ILE A 619 31.55 4.66 10.10
C ILE A 619 32.49 5.81 9.71
N LYS A 620 32.54 6.17 8.43
CA LYS A 620 33.36 7.30 7.94
C LYS A 620 32.91 8.64 8.54
N ASP A 621 31.61 8.85 8.71
CA ASP A 621 31.10 10.08 9.29
C ASP A 621 31.36 10.13 10.81
N LEU A 622 31.25 8.99 11.50
CA LEU A 622 31.63 8.86 12.92
C LEU A 622 33.13 9.08 13.15
N GLU A 623 34.01 8.56 12.28
CA GLU A 623 35.46 8.82 12.35
C GLU A 623 35.77 10.32 12.27
N LYS A 624 35.10 11.05 11.37
CA LYS A 624 35.27 12.50 11.22
C LYS A 624 34.78 13.24 12.47
N LEU A 625 33.59 12.92 12.96
CA LEU A 625 33.04 13.54 14.17
C LEU A 625 33.89 13.26 15.40
N ASN A 626 34.43 12.04 15.55
CA ASN A 626 35.34 11.71 16.64
C ASN A 626 36.61 12.56 16.63
N MET A 627 37.21 12.78 15.44
CA MET A 627 38.38 13.66 15.30
C MET A 627 38.07 15.11 15.69
N GLN A 628 36.86 15.57 15.43
CA GLN A 628 36.43 16.93 15.76
C GLN A 628 36.10 17.10 17.25
N GLN A 629 35.31 16.19 17.83
CA GLN A 629 34.87 16.27 19.22
C GLN A 629 35.98 15.90 20.21
N LYS A 630 36.94 15.07 19.80
CA LYS A 630 38.06 14.59 20.64
C LYS A 630 37.60 13.90 21.94
N ASN A 631 36.41 13.30 21.92
CA ASN A 631 35.76 12.65 23.07
C ASN A 631 36.13 11.17 23.21
N GLY A 632 37.36 10.80 22.79
CA GLY A 632 37.91 9.46 23.04
C GLY A 632 37.10 8.29 22.47
N GLY A 633 36.31 8.49 21.40
CA GLY A 633 35.45 7.46 20.79
C GLY A 633 33.98 7.51 21.22
N ILE A 634 33.60 8.39 22.16
CA ILE A 634 32.19 8.72 22.44
C ILE A 634 31.80 9.89 21.57
N ILE A 635 30.84 9.70 20.67
CA ILE A 635 30.39 10.71 19.72
C ILE A 635 29.01 11.18 20.12
N GLU A 636 28.87 12.47 20.44
CA GLU A 636 27.58 13.08 20.74
C GLU A 636 26.97 13.66 19.46
N ILE A 637 25.72 13.29 19.17
CA ILE A 637 24.97 13.84 18.06
C ILE A 637 23.61 14.33 18.55
N SER A 638 23.05 15.35 17.92
CA SER A 638 21.65 15.78 18.14
C SER A 638 20.78 15.31 16.98
N GLU A 639 19.46 15.27 17.17
CA GLU A 639 18.53 14.98 16.07
C GLU A 639 18.69 15.93 14.87
N GLU A 640 19.10 17.18 15.12
CA GLU A 640 19.33 18.20 14.08
C GLU A 640 20.56 17.88 13.21
N MET A 641 21.50 17.08 13.71
CA MET A 641 22.65 16.61 12.95
C MET A 641 22.32 15.43 12.03
N LEU A 642 21.13 14.82 12.13
CA LEU A 642 20.74 13.73 11.25
C LEU A 642 20.27 14.28 9.91
N GLN A 643 21.03 14.01 8.84
CA GLN A 643 20.51 14.22 7.49
C GLN A 643 19.58 13.08 7.17
N ARG A 644 18.34 13.41 6.84
CA ARG A 644 17.36 12.44 6.38
C ARG A 644 17.20 12.61 4.88
N LYS A 645 17.10 11.47 4.18
CA LYS A 645 16.57 11.49 2.82
C LYS A 645 15.17 12.07 2.93
N ASN A 646 14.94 13.18 2.23
CA ASN A 646 13.59 13.71 2.05
C ASN A 646 12.66 12.54 1.69
N LYS A 647 13.07 11.72 0.71
CA LYS A 647 12.44 10.51 0.07
C LYS A 647 11.88 9.38 0.94
N THR A 648 12.31 9.26 2.18
CA THR A 648 12.05 8.04 2.98
C THR A 648 12.00 8.30 4.48
N GLY A 649 12.30 9.53 4.93
CA GLY A 649 12.61 9.82 6.33
C GLY A 649 13.87 9.12 6.89
N LEU A 650 14.45 8.15 6.14
CA LEU A 650 15.65 7.42 6.52
C LEU A 650 16.84 8.35 6.64
N VAL A 651 17.57 8.20 7.75
CA VAL A 651 18.85 8.87 7.91
C VAL A 651 19.78 8.43 6.79
N ASN A 652 20.28 9.38 6.01
CA ASN A 652 21.13 9.13 4.85
C ASN A 652 22.54 9.72 5.00
N GLY A 653 22.79 10.42 6.09
CA GLY A 653 24.04 11.10 6.40
C GLY A 653 23.99 11.77 7.77
N LEU A 654 25.12 12.34 8.17
CA LEU A 654 25.21 13.26 9.29
C LEU A 654 25.62 14.63 8.75
N GLN A 655 25.02 15.70 9.27
CA GLN A 655 25.42 17.09 9.02
C GLN A 655 26.04 17.69 10.26
N TRP A 656 27.11 18.42 10.06
CA TRP A 656 27.74 19.22 11.09
C TRP A 656 28.37 20.44 10.42
N GLN A 657 28.25 21.61 11.06
CA GLN A 657 28.97 22.78 10.61
C GLN A 657 30.46 22.58 10.90
N GLU A 658 31.32 22.75 9.91
CA GLU A 658 32.74 22.98 10.18
C GLU A 658 32.82 24.24 11.03
N ILE A 659 33.17 24.09 12.31
CA ILE A 659 33.61 25.22 13.11
C ILE A 659 34.86 25.73 12.39
N LEU A 660 34.72 26.83 11.64
CA LEU A 660 35.85 27.61 11.17
C LEU A 660 36.63 28.00 12.43
N VAL A 661 37.76 27.33 12.62
CA VAL A 661 38.74 27.68 13.64
C VAL A 661 39.19 29.11 13.33
N GLN A 662 38.83 30.06 14.19
CA GLN A 662 39.50 31.37 14.26
C GLN A 662 40.88 31.20 14.89
#